data_AF-A0A8J4BDW5-F1
#
_entry.id   AF-A0A8J4BDW5-F1
#
_cell.length_a   1.000
_cell.length_b   1.000
_cell.length_c   1.000
_cell.angle_alpha   90.00
_cell.angle_beta   90.00
_cell.angle_gamma   90.00
#
_symmetry.space_group_name_H-M   'P 1'
#
loop_
_entity.id
_entity.type
_entity.pdbx_description
1 polymer ?
#
loop_
_entity_poly.entity_id
_entity_poly.type
_entity_poly.pdbx_seq_one_letter_code
_entity_poly.pdbx_strand_id
1 'polypeptide(L)'
;MACRGLLLAVLLAGMLLKISNVAAQGQRFNVTVYVRGTVNVFMAHGEPTTNITETQPEPEIIYTLADKQNENGPTTSIRVDFGEQADSLVTGDVVQAPLSLQLSTRQAERLGLPVPPGASGTSRRLLSDERYDHVRRMVLESHNTRRSLAQVVDLLRALNTIGGSAGRQQLKVGDAKILANTIAQDLFIINGQPQAISSLTFVFKSTSCGVLPKLNASAVQSYLYERDEGAPVVATIKRYYRSCSYNQLVLNPENNLVFDVDIPCVGNTSLGPYNLRTGKGNKKDMDNELWGLVELAKQYLKENSRALFSRWMSFRRKIIVWPFNWRSRIVEFSGLANMGCSEDLDCITWLSPDVGMDSINVPVAFQELGHNIGLAHSARLTCTWRGCTQEEYGDWSDPMGATNPRDPAKGVVCMTAPQAYKAGWASPIPGGNIRASDLPVGIFRDFSLPAMALNKTNMLRIVTMPAGTVANNSALERALYVSYRVRQSTPGAYDSGLQDDLNNRVWVHEYNETANAIPANYRMPPLSLAVLSDDIVRDPSTKQPSPPIVSGYGVLPRSYSQFLPGRGGVTITLRRKTSQLAVVSVCRATSLNETGFCSDGIDNDCDGLVDVADTDCPQPPAMQPRMPLLAAPIRSPPPAKRPKKGYSGPPPQAKKNRRLSSPQLLPPPPAKKAKQPI
;
A
#
# COMPACT_ATOMS: atom_id res chain seq x y z
N MET A 1 21.00 30.12 -57.97
CA MET A 1 21.45 29.12 -56.96
C MET A 1 22.23 29.71 -55.77
N ALA A 2 22.75 30.94 -55.84
CA ALA A 2 23.51 31.56 -54.72
C ALA A 2 22.66 31.98 -53.50
N CYS A 3 21.38 32.36 -53.67
CA CYS A 3 20.53 32.78 -52.53
C CYS A 3 20.12 31.67 -51.56
N ARG A 4 20.11 30.40 -51.97
CA ARG A 4 19.78 29.28 -51.06
C ARG A 4 20.93 28.96 -50.09
N GLY A 5 22.18 29.23 -50.46
CA GLY A 5 23.34 29.03 -49.60
C GLY A 5 23.43 30.05 -48.45
N LEU A 6 23.07 31.31 -48.72
CA LEU A 6 23.14 32.38 -47.72
C LEU A 6 22.07 32.23 -46.63
N LEU A 7 20.85 31.80 -47.00
CA LEU A 7 19.77 31.58 -46.03
C LEU A 7 20.08 30.41 -45.08
N LEU A 8 20.70 29.34 -45.59
CA LEU A 8 21.13 28.19 -44.80
C LEU A 8 22.26 28.58 -43.83
N ALA A 9 23.22 29.40 -44.29
CA ALA A 9 24.32 29.90 -43.45
C ALA A 9 23.83 30.84 -42.34
N VAL A 10 22.85 31.70 -42.62
CA VAL A 10 22.26 32.60 -41.61
C VAL A 10 21.42 31.85 -40.58
N LEU A 11 20.69 30.80 -41.00
CA LEU A 11 19.96 29.91 -40.08
C LEU A 11 20.91 29.10 -39.18
N LEU A 12 22.02 28.60 -39.72
CA LEU A 12 23.07 27.93 -38.93
C LEU A 12 23.77 28.88 -37.96
N ALA A 13 24.07 30.11 -38.39
CA ALA A 13 24.69 31.13 -37.53
C ALA A 13 23.74 31.60 -36.41
N GLY A 14 22.44 31.74 -36.69
CA GLY A 14 21.41 32.04 -35.70
C GLY A 14 21.21 30.92 -34.67
N MET A 15 21.33 29.65 -35.09
CA MET A 15 21.36 28.51 -34.17
C MET A 15 22.59 28.51 -33.27
N LEU A 16 23.77 28.85 -33.81
CA LEU A 16 25.02 28.90 -33.05
C LEU A 16 25.03 30.02 -32.00
N LEU A 17 24.41 31.17 -32.29
CA LEU A 17 24.33 32.31 -31.36
C LEU A 17 23.42 32.07 -30.14
N LYS A 18 22.40 31.20 -30.23
CA LYS A 18 21.58 30.82 -29.06
C LYS A 18 22.31 29.91 -28.06
N ILE A 19 23.44 29.31 -28.45
CA ILE A 19 24.19 28.36 -27.62
C ILE A 19 25.23 29.09 -26.72
N SER A 20 25.59 30.33 -27.04
CA SER A 20 26.71 31.04 -26.41
C SER A 20 26.48 31.55 -24.98
N ASN A 21 25.26 31.48 -24.43
CA ASN A 21 24.94 31.99 -23.08
C ASN A 21 25.00 30.93 -21.95
N VAL A 22 25.51 29.72 -22.22
CA VAL A 22 25.53 28.58 -21.27
C VAL A 22 26.96 28.24 -20.80
N ALA A 23 27.87 29.22 -20.77
CA ALA A 23 29.30 28.94 -20.55
C ALA A 23 29.93 29.79 -19.45
N ALA A 24 29.55 29.56 -18.19
CA ALA A 24 30.34 30.03 -17.04
C ALA A 24 29.98 29.27 -15.75
N GLN A 25 30.39 27.99 -15.62
CA GLN A 25 30.54 27.25 -14.34
C GLN A 25 30.91 25.77 -14.58
N GLY A 26 32.06 25.45 -15.20
CA GLY A 26 32.48 24.05 -15.42
C GLY A 26 31.39 23.14 -16.04
N GLN A 27 30.50 23.74 -16.83
CA GLN A 27 29.15 23.23 -17.07
C GLN A 27 29.19 22.06 -18.06
N ARG A 28 28.53 20.97 -17.66
CA ARG A 28 28.13 19.88 -18.56
C ARG A 28 27.21 20.45 -19.63
N PHE A 29 27.34 19.99 -20.88
CA PHE A 29 26.45 20.42 -21.96
C PHE A 29 25.09 19.74 -21.79
N ASN A 30 24.05 20.53 -21.52
CA ASN A 30 22.70 20.03 -21.27
C ASN A 30 21.84 20.14 -22.52
N VAL A 31 21.36 19.00 -23.02
CA VAL A 31 20.36 18.94 -24.09
C VAL A 31 18.99 18.83 -23.45
N THR A 32 18.20 19.89 -23.52
CA THR A 32 16.77 19.85 -23.12
C THR A 32 15.92 19.38 -24.29
N VAL A 33 15.04 18.40 -24.08
CA VAL A 33 14.04 17.94 -25.06
C VAL A 33 12.66 17.94 -24.41
N TYR A 34 11.67 18.54 -25.04
CA TYR A 34 10.31 18.56 -24.52
C TYR A 34 9.55 17.31 -24.97
N VAL A 35 9.10 16.49 -24.03
CA VAL A 35 8.25 15.34 -24.32
C VAL A 35 6.86 15.56 -23.77
N ARG A 36 5.87 14.97 -24.44
CA ARG A 36 4.54 14.76 -23.86
C ARG A 36 4.42 13.27 -23.58
N GLY A 37 4.14 12.91 -22.34
CA GLY A 37 3.99 11.51 -21.93
C GLY A 37 3.00 11.39 -20.78
N THR A 38 2.60 10.15 -20.52
CA THR A 38 1.78 9.78 -19.36
C THR A 38 2.68 9.28 -18.25
N VAL A 39 2.47 9.75 -17.03
CA VAL A 39 3.19 9.32 -15.84
C VAL A 39 2.71 7.93 -15.42
N ASN A 40 3.63 7.03 -15.11
CA ASN A 40 3.36 5.84 -14.31
C ASN A 40 4.20 5.89 -13.04
N VAL A 41 3.54 5.65 -11.91
CA VAL A 41 4.18 5.51 -10.61
C VAL A 41 4.19 4.03 -10.26
N PHE A 42 5.36 3.53 -9.88
CA PHE A 42 5.54 2.18 -9.38
C PHE A 42 5.99 2.22 -7.93
N MET A 43 5.54 1.23 -7.17
CA MET A 43 5.87 1.07 -5.77
C MET A 43 6.47 -0.32 -5.56
N ALA A 44 7.67 -0.35 -5.02
CA ALA A 44 8.35 -1.59 -4.66
C ALA A 44 8.00 -2.01 -3.22
N HIS A 45 7.77 -3.31 -3.04
CA HIS A 45 7.59 -3.92 -1.73
C HIS A 45 8.78 -4.81 -1.37
N GLY A 46 9.49 -4.45 -0.30
CA GLY A 46 10.51 -5.29 0.31
C GLY A 46 9.94 -6.59 0.90
N GLU A 47 10.79 -7.54 1.25
CA GLU A 47 10.34 -8.64 2.14
C GLU A 47 9.88 -8.04 3.47
N PRO A 48 8.69 -8.38 3.98
CA PRO A 48 8.29 -7.97 5.32
C PRO A 48 9.32 -8.55 6.30
N THR A 49 10.09 -7.66 6.94
CA THR A 49 11.08 -8.10 7.92
C THR A 49 10.31 -8.68 9.11
N THR A 50 10.74 -9.84 9.56
CA THR A 50 10.18 -10.45 10.79
C THR A 50 10.64 -9.72 12.06
N ASN A 51 11.52 -8.71 11.92
CA ASN A 51 12.19 -8.04 13.02
C ASN A 51 11.66 -6.61 13.18
N ILE A 52 10.83 -6.43 14.22
CA ILE A 52 10.06 -5.22 14.53
C ILE A 52 10.95 -4.02 14.94
N THR A 53 12.24 -4.27 15.18
CA THR A 53 13.17 -3.27 15.72
C THR A 53 14.00 -2.55 14.66
N GLU A 54 13.99 -3.03 13.42
CA GLU A 54 14.79 -2.43 12.36
C GLU A 54 13.89 -1.49 11.54
N THR A 55 14.27 -0.21 11.45
CA THR A 55 13.60 0.75 10.58
C THR A 55 13.64 0.21 9.15
N GLN A 56 12.48 -0.21 8.64
CA GLN A 56 12.31 -0.57 7.24
C GLN A 56 12.74 0.61 6.36
N PRO A 57 13.53 0.38 5.30
CA PRO A 57 13.84 1.44 4.34
C PRO A 57 12.54 1.95 3.70
N GLU A 58 12.49 3.25 3.38
CA GLU A 58 11.39 3.79 2.57
C GLU A 58 11.30 3.00 1.26
N PRO A 59 10.09 2.70 0.76
CA PRO A 59 9.92 1.94 -0.46
C PRO A 59 10.52 2.71 -1.63
N GLU A 60 11.08 1.95 -2.57
CA GLU A 60 11.51 2.54 -3.83
C GLU A 60 10.27 2.95 -4.63
N ILE A 61 10.14 4.26 -4.88
CA ILE A 61 9.14 4.81 -5.81
C ILE A 61 9.82 5.08 -7.15
N ILE A 62 9.30 4.46 -8.20
CA ILE A 62 9.85 4.60 -9.55
C ILE A 62 8.85 5.36 -10.41
N TYR A 63 9.28 6.51 -10.92
CA TYR A 63 8.52 7.29 -11.88
C TYR A 63 9.00 7.00 -13.28
N THR A 64 8.04 6.71 -14.17
CA THR A 64 8.33 6.59 -15.60
C THR A 64 7.42 7.49 -16.41
N LEU A 65 7.95 7.96 -17.53
CA LEU A 65 7.14 8.53 -18.60
C LEU A 65 6.91 7.45 -19.64
N ALA A 66 5.66 7.28 -20.06
CA ALA A 66 5.27 6.40 -21.14
C ALA A 66 4.67 7.21 -22.30
N ASP A 67 5.00 6.85 -23.54
CA ASP A 67 4.21 7.29 -24.69
C ASP A 67 2.81 6.64 -24.62
N LYS A 68 1.79 7.32 -25.13
CA LYS A 68 0.46 6.70 -25.34
C LYS A 68 0.64 5.44 -26.18
N GLN A 69 0.07 4.31 -25.76
CA GLN A 69 0.19 3.08 -26.53
C GLN A 69 -0.39 3.25 -27.93
N ASN A 70 0.42 2.96 -28.94
CA ASN A 70 -0.05 2.72 -30.29
C ASN A 70 -0.56 1.27 -30.36
N GLU A 71 -1.72 1.02 -30.95
CA GLU A 71 -2.38 -0.30 -31.04
C GLU A 71 -1.44 -1.44 -31.50
N ASN A 72 -0.42 -1.11 -32.29
CA ASN A 72 0.51 -2.05 -32.90
C ASN A 72 1.96 -1.95 -32.39
N GLY A 73 2.27 -1.00 -31.50
CA GLY A 73 3.63 -0.70 -31.05
C GLY A 73 3.93 -1.18 -29.62
N PRO A 74 5.21 -1.35 -29.26
CA PRO A 74 5.60 -1.40 -27.85
C PRO A 74 5.38 -0.02 -27.21
N THR A 75 4.90 0.01 -25.97
CA THR A 75 4.92 1.24 -25.18
C THR A 75 6.37 1.59 -24.94
N THR A 76 6.82 2.75 -25.41
CA THR A 76 8.11 3.27 -24.95
C THR A 76 7.88 3.83 -23.55
N SER A 77 8.64 3.34 -22.58
CA SER A 77 8.67 3.84 -21.21
C SER A 77 10.10 4.13 -20.79
N ILE A 78 10.32 5.22 -20.06
CA ILE A 78 11.62 5.57 -19.50
C ILE A 78 11.49 6.03 -18.06
N ARG A 79 12.40 5.58 -17.19
CA ARG A 79 12.55 6.10 -15.84
C ARG A 79 13.02 7.55 -15.90
N VAL A 80 12.36 8.41 -15.11
CA VAL A 80 12.67 9.83 -14.99
C VAL A 80 12.71 10.26 -13.53
N ASP A 81 13.37 11.38 -13.27
CA ASP A 81 13.42 12.04 -11.97
C ASP A 81 12.67 13.38 -12.07
N PHE A 82 11.48 13.44 -11.49
CA PHE A 82 10.66 14.65 -11.43
C PHE A 82 11.09 15.64 -10.33
N GLY A 83 12.12 15.31 -9.54
CA GLY A 83 12.56 16.11 -8.40
C GLY A 83 11.41 16.39 -7.44
N GLU A 84 11.29 17.64 -7.00
CA GLU A 84 10.27 18.09 -6.04
C GLU A 84 8.83 17.96 -6.58
N GLN A 85 8.65 17.90 -7.91
CA GLN A 85 7.31 17.76 -8.49
C GLN A 85 6.78 16.33 -8.42
N ALA A 86 7.64 15.34 -8.15
CA ALA A 86 7.29 13.92 -8.09
C ALA A 86 6.07 13.66 -7.18
N ASP A 87 5.98 14.40 -6.08
CA ASP A 87 4.94 14.26 -5.06
C ASP A 87 3.55 14.72 -5.50
N SER A 88 3.49 15.54 -6.55
CA SER A 88 2.23 16.04 -7.11
C SER A 88 1.69 15.15 -8.22
N LEU A 89 2.50 14.19 -8.71
CA LEU A 89 2.20 13.39 -9.88
C LEU A 89 1.68 12.00 -9.51
N VAL A 90 0.61 11.59 -10.17
CA VAL A 90 0.02 10.26 -10.03
C VAL A 90 0.01 9.51 -11.36
N THR A 91 -0.14 8.19 -11.29
CA THR A 91 -0.29 7.36 -12.49
C THR A 91 -1.46 7.85 -13.34
N GLY A 92 -1.20 8.08 -14.62
CA GLY A 92 -2.16 8.60 -15.58
C GLY A 92 -2.04 10.10 -15.87
N ASP A 93 -1.32 10.88 -15.06
CA ASP A 93 -1.11 12.29 -15.37
C ASP A 93 -0.41 12.46 -16.72
N VAL A 94 -1.01 13.25 -17.60
CA VAL A 94 -0.42 13.58 -18.90
C VAL A 94 0.35 14.86 -18.75
N VAL A 95 1.67 14.77 -18.84
CA VAL A 95 2.57 15.90 -18.63
C VAL A 95 3.30 16.30 -19.91
N GLN A 96 3.61 17.59 -20.01
CA GLN A 96 4.69 18.08 -20.88
C GLN A 96 5.92 18.30 -20.01
N ALA A 97 6.94 17.49 -20.24
CA ALA A 97 8.13 17.39 -19.42
C ALA A 97 9.36 17.85 -20.21
N PRO A 98 10.12 18.86 -19.77
CA PRO A 98 11.45 19.15 -20.30
C PRO A 98 12.45 18.12 -19.76
N LEU A 99 12.88 17.18 -20.58
CA LEU A 99 13.90 16.19 -20.23
C LEU A 99 15.30 16.76 -20.46
N SER A 100 16.13 16.77 -19.44
CA SER A 100 17.52 17.22 -19.52
C SER A 100 18.48 16.03 -19.68
N LEU A 101 19.11 15.92 -20.84
CA LEU A 101 20.20 14.97 -21.09
C LEU A 101 21.54 15.70 -20.89
N GLN A 102 22.35 15.31 -19.90
CA GLN A 102 23.69 15.89 -19.77
C GLN A 102 24.70 15.07 -20.58
N LEU A 103 25.42 15.75 -21.47
CA LEU A 103 26.53 15.17 -22.19
C LEU A 103 27.81 15.31 -21.37
N SER A 104 28.59 14.23 -21.29
CA SER A 104 29.96 14.33 -20.77
C SER A 104 30.80 15.24 -21.66
N THR A 105 31.84 15.86 -21.08
CA THR A 105 32.81 16.68 -21.83
C THR A 105 33.32 15.94 -23.06
N ARG A 106 33.69 14.65 -22.91
CA ARG A 106 34.15 13.79 -24.01
C ARG A 106 33.11 13.59 -25.11
N GLN A 107 31.82 13.44 -24.76
CA GLN A 107 30.74 13.36 -25.75
C GLN A 107 30.56 14.69 -26.47
N ALA A 108 30.56 15.81 -25.74
CA ALA A 108 30.43 17.14 -26.34
C ALA A 108 31.59 17.44 -27.30
N GLU A 109 32.84 17.13 -26.92
CA GLU A 109 34.02 17.27 -27.77
C GLU A 109 33.93 16.39 -29.02
N ARG A 110 33.56 15.11 -28.88
CA ARG A 110 33.39 14.17 -30.00
C ARG A 110 32.30 14.61 -30.96
N LEU A 111 31.26 15.27 -30.46
CA LEU A 111 30.17 15.83 -31.25
C LEU A 111 30.48 17.22 -31.81
N GLY A 112 31.67 17.79 -31.53
CA GLY A 112 32.03 19.14 -31.95
C GLY A 112 31.07 20.21 -31.39
N LEU A 113 30.53 19.98 -30.19
CA LEU A 113 29.72 20.94 -29.44
C LEU A 113 30.66 21.87 -28.66
N PRO A 114 30.28 23.13 -28.40
CA PRO A 114 31.11 24.05 -27.65
C PRO A 114 31.34 23.53 -26.23
N VAL A 115 32.61 23.45 -25.83
CA VAL A 115 33.05 23.02 -24.50
C VAL A 115 33.75 24.20 -23.82
N PRO A 116 33.59 24.41 -22.51
CA PRO A 116 34.23 25.52 -21.82
C PRO A 116 35.75 25.59 -22.08
N PRO A 117 36.31 26.79 -22.32
CA PRO A 117 37.74 26.97 -22.54
C PRO A 117 38.52 26.51 -21.30
N GLY A 118 39.44 25.56 -21.48
CA GLY A 118 40.26 24.97 -20.40
C GLY A 118 40.33 23.44 -20.37
N ALA A 119 39.47 22.74 -21.13
CA ALA A 119 39.47 21.27 -21.20
C ALA A 119 40.32 20.67 -22.35
N SER A 120 41.04 21.50 -23.12
CA SER A 120 41.65 21.07 -24.38
C SER A 120 42.90 20.20 -24.20
N GLY A 121 42.70 18.88 -24.18
CA GLY A 121 43.65 18.01 -24.87
C GLY A 121 43.50 18.26 -26.37
N THR A 122 44.60 18.49 -27.08
CA THR A 122 44.69 18.68 -28.53
C THR A 122 44.31 17.40 -29.29
N SER A 123 43.08 16.93 -29.13
CA SER A 123 42.54 15.82 -29.90
C SER A 123 42.05 16.38 -31.24
N ARG A 124 42.80 16.09 -32.32
CA ARG A 124 42.37 16.39 -33.68
C ARG A 124 40.95 15.86 -33.89
N ARG A 125 40.06 16.73 -34.37
CA ARG A 125 38.70 16.42 -34.83
C ARG A 125 38.71 15.15 -35.70
N LEU A 126 38.26 14.03 -35.16
CA LEU A 126 37.89 12.83 -35.92
C LEU A 126 36.49 13.02 -36.54
N LEU A 127 36.24 14.18 -37.18
CA LEU A 127 34.98 14.53 -37.85
C LEU A 127 34.86 13.88 -39.25
N SER A 128 35.42 12.69 -39.44
CA SER A 128 35.27 11.94 -40.70
C SER A 128 34.33 10.74 -40.57
N ASP A 129 33.79 10.48 -39.39
CA ASP A 129 32.91 9.34 -39.15
C ASP A 129 31.45 9.82 -39.14
N GLU A 130 30.73 9.44 -40.21
CA GLU A 130 29.32 9.75 -40.49
C GLU A 130 28.41 9.52 -39.28
N ARG A 131 28.77 8.57 -38.42
CA ARG A 131 28.06 8.28 -37.17
C ARG A 131 28.04 9.46 -36.21
N TYR A 132 29.17 10.16 -36.02
CA TYR A 132 29.23 11.29 -35.09
C TYR A 132 28.45 12.49 -35.61
N ASP A 133 28.49 12.74 -36.92
CA ASP A 133 27.70 13.79 -37.57
C ASP A 133 26.19 13.49 -37.50
N HIS A 134 25.80 12.23 -37.63
CA HIS A 134 24.43 11.81 -37.42
C HIS A 134 23.96 12.09 -35.98
N VAL A 135 24.71 11.65 -34.97
CA VAL A 135 24.36 11.88 -33.55
C VAL A 135 24.34 13.37 -33.23
N ARG A 136 25.30 14.14 -33.76
CA ARG A 136 25.36 15.59 -33.60
C ARG A 136 24.11 16.26 -34.14
N ARG A 137 23.66 15.87 -35.35
CA ARG A 137 22.40 16.37 -35.92
C ARG A 137 21.21 16.03 -35.03
N MET A 138 21.10 14.79 -34.56
CA MET A 138 20.02 14.41 -33.63
C MET A 138 20.01 15.26 -32.37
N VAL A 139 21.19 15.56 -31.79
CA VAL A 139 21.31 16.43 -30.60
C VAL A 139 20.83 17.85 -30.91
N LEU A 140 21.37 18.46 -31.98
CA LEU A 140 21.04 19.84 -32.34
C LEU A 140 19.56 20.01 -32.74
N GLU A 141 19.01 19.03 -33.45
CA GLU A 141 17.61 19.02 -33.85
C GLU A 141 16.68 18.77 -32.66
N SER A 142 17.10 18.01 -31.65
CA SER A 142 16.27 17.70 -30.48
C SER A 142 16.32 18.79 -29.40
N HIS A 143 17.41 19.56 -29.33
CA HIS A 143 17.58 20.57 -28.30
C HIS A 143 16.52 21.67 -28.40
N ASN A 144 15.80 21.92 -27.29
CA ASN A 144 14.70 22.86 -27.18
C ASN A 144 13.56 22.64 -28.18
N THR A 145 13.38 21.40 -28.66
CA THR A 145 12.26 21.04 -29.52
C THR A 145 11.38 19.98 -28.86
N ARG A 146 10.16 19.84 -29.39
CA ARG A 146 9.24 18.79 -28.98
C ARG A 146 9.54 17.50 -29.73
N ARG A 147 9.61 16.39 -29.00
CA ARG A 147 9.88 15.04 -29.54
C ARG A 147 8.96 14.01 -28.90
N SER A 148 8.79 12.88 -29.58
CA SER A 148 8.20 11.67 -28.97
C SER A 148 9.19 11.04 -27.99
N LEU A 149 8.69 10.24 -27.04
CA LEU A 149 9.57 9.53 -26.11
C LEU A 149 10.45 8.52 -26.85
N ALA A 150 9.90 7.83 -27.86
CA ALA A 150 10.66 6.95 -28.75
C ALA A 150 11.89 7.65 -29.38
N GLN A 151 11.72 8.87 -29.91
CA GLN A 151 12.84 9.65 -30.46
C GLN A 151 13.89 10.02 -29.40
N VAL A 152 13.47 10.28 -28.15
CA VAL A 152 14.41 10.52 -27.04
C VAL A 152 15.16 9.25 -26.68
N VAL A 153 14.52 8.09 -26.68
CA VAL A 153 15.18 6.80 -26.47
C VAL A 153 16.18 6.50 -27.58
N ASP A 154 15.85 6.79 -28.83
CA ASP A 154 16.77 6.63 -29.96
C ASP A 154 17.98 7.55 -29.84
N LEU A 155 17.77 8.82 -29.44
CA LEU A 155 18.85 9.76 -29.14
C LEU A 155 19.76 9.25 -28.02
N LEU A 156 19.19 8.76 -26.91
CA LEU A 156 19.96 8.17 -25.81
C LEU A 156 20.78 6.97 -26.25
N ARG A 157 20.19 6.09 -27.09
CA ARG A 157 20.89 4.93 -27.66
C ARG A 157 22.08 5.40 -28.50
N ALA A 158 21.86 6.38 -29.37
CA ALA A 158 22.89 6.95 -30.24
C ALA A 158 24.05 7.58 -29.42
N LEU A 159 23.71 8.36 -28.39
CA LEU A 159 24.66 8.98 -27.45
C LEU A 159 25.48 7.96 -26.65
N ASN A 160 24.86 6.84 -26.26
CA ASN A 160 25.57 5.76 -25.56
C ASN A 160 26.62 5.09 -26.46
N THR A 161 26.35 5.00 -27.76
CA THR A 161 27.31 4.37 -28.69
C THR A 161 28.59 5.17 -28.91
N ILE A 162 28.53 6.50 -28.80
CA ILE A 162 29.71 7.38 -28.96
C ILE A 162 30.47 7.62 -27.66
N GLY A 163 29.89 7.30 -26.50
CA GLY A 163 30.43 7.62 -25.17
C GLY A 163 31.37 6.57 -24.56
N GLY A 164 31.50 5.38 -25.15
CA GLY A 164 32.37 4.27 -24.67
C GLY A 164 31.89 3.58 -23.39
N SER A 165 31.26 4.29 -22.47
CA SER A 165 30.54 3.77 -21.31
C SER A 165 29.93 4.95 -20.58
N ALA A 166 28.95 5.60 -21.22
CA ALA A 166 28.11 6.56 -20.53
C ALA A 166 27.11 5.77 -19.69
N GLY A 167 27.30 5.74 -18.37
CA GLY A 167 26.23 5.30 -17.47
C GLY A 167 25.00 6.14 -17.81
N ARG A 168 23.90 5.49 -18.21
CA ARG A 168 22.69 6.19 -18.63
C ARG A 168 22.26 7.10 -17.47
N GLN A 169 22.35 8.40 -17.70
CA GLN A 169 22.02 9.40 -16.71
C GLN A 169 20.54 9.29 -16.38
N GLN A 170 20.19 9.33 -15.09
CA GLN A 170 18.78 9.48 -14.71
C GLN A 170 18.31 10.80 -15.31
N LEU A 171 17.29 10.73 -16.16
CA LEU A 171 16.79 11.90 -16.87
C LEU A 171 16.08 12.79 -15.86
N LYS A 172 16.69 13.94 -15.57
CA LYS A 172 16.04 14.96 -14.77
C LYS A 172 14.98 15.64 -15.61
N VAL A 173 13.78 15.70 -15.08
CA VAL A 173 12.70 16.52 -15.60
C VAL A 173 12.85 17.90 -14.98
N GLY A 174 12.80 18.95 -15.79
CA GLY A 174 12.61 20.31 -15.27
C GLY A 174 11.15 20.52 -14.85
N ASP A 175 10.65 21.75 -14.91
CA ASP A 175 9.26 22.04 -14.54
C ASP A 175 8.27 21.37 -15.50
N ALA A 176 7.79 20.18 -15.12
CA ALA A 176 6.77 19.45 -15.82
C ALA A 176 5.44 20.19 -15.70
N LYS A 177 4.76 20.36 -16.83
CA LYS A 177 3.43 20.95 -16.88
C LYS A 177 2.40 19.84 -17.02
N ILE A 178 1.54 19.69 -16.02
CA ILE A 178 0.37 18.81 -16.10
C ILE A 178 -0.59 19.39 -17.15
N LEU A 179 -0.88 18.61 -18.19
CA LEU A 179 -1.77 18.99 -19.29
C LEU A 179 -3.18 18.44 -19.08
N ALA A 180 -3.29 17.26 -18.48
CA ALA A 180 -4.55 16.62 -18.14
C ALA A 180 -4.30 15.60 -17.02
N ASN A 181 -5.28 15.47 -16.13
CA ASN A 181 -5.33 14.39 -15.15
C ASN A 181 -6.24 13.33 -15.74
N THR A 182 -5.75 12.11 -15.99
CA THR A 182 -6.67 11.03 -16.37
C THR A 182 -7.27 10.43 -15.11
N ILE A 183 -8.59 10.26 -15.12
CA ILE A 183 -9.26 9.39 -14.16
C ILE A 183 -8.82 7.96 -14.47
N ALA A 184 -8.25 7.26 -13.48
CA ALA A 184 -7.83 5.88 -13.66
C ALA A 184 -9.06 4.99 -13.88
N GLN A 185 -9.31 4.59 -15.12
CA GLN A 185 -10.30 3.56 -15.41
C GLN A 185 -9.72 2.23 -14.89
N ASP A 186 -10.49 1.54 -14.03
CA ASP A 186 -10.17 0.23 -13.42
C ASP A 186 -9.55 0.25 -12.00
N LEU A 187 -9.61 1.37 -11.27
CA LEU A 187 -9.63 1.29 -9.80
C LEU A 187 -10.99 0.70 -9.44
N PHE A 188 -11.04 -0.45 -8.77
CA PHE A 188 -12.26 -1.25 -8.60
C PHE A 188 -13.34 -0.59 -7.73
N ILE A 189 -13.85 0.59 -8.09
CA ILE A 189 -15.02 1.19 -7.45
C ILE A 189 -16.25 0.54 -8.03
N ILE A 190 -16.46 -0.65 -7.53
CA ILE A 190 -17.63 -1.48 -7.74
C ILE A 190 -18.80 -0.81 -7.02
N ASN A 191 -19.66 -0.12 -7.77
CA ASN A 191 -20.92 0.46 -7.27
C ASN A 191 -21.94 -0.63 -6.86
N GLY A 192 -21.49 -1.66 -6.14
CA GLY A 192 -22.23 -2.86 -5.76
C GLY A 192 -22.32 -3.95 -6.83
N GLN A 193 -21.82 -3.73 -8.04
CA GLN A 193 -21.87 -4.73 -9.12
C GLN A 193 -20.59 -5.58 -9.15
N PRO A 194 -20.70 -6.92 -9.24
CA PRO A 194 -19.54 -7.77 -9.42
C PRO A 194 -18.76 -7.44 -10.68
N GLN A 195 -17.44 -7.28 -10.56
CA GLN A 195 -16.55 -7.03 -11.69
C GLN A 195 -15.65 -8.24 -11.93
N ALA A 196 -15.67 -8.75 -13.16
CA ALA A 196 -14.74 -9.78 -13.59
C ALA A 196 -13.39 -9.14 -13.92
N ILE A 197 -12.34 -9.65 -13.27
CA ILE A 197 -10.96 -9.20 -13.50
C ILE A 197 -10.39 -9.99 -14.67
N SER A 198 -9.57 -9.33 -15.50
CA SER A 198 -8.76 -9.97 -16.53
C SER A 198 -7.26 -9.73 -16.32
N SER A 199 -6.46 -10.75 -16.60
CA SER A 199 -5.00 -10.68 -16.49
C SER A 199 -4.29 -11.66 -17.42
N LEU A 200 -3.04 -11.34 -17.74
CA LEU A 200 -2.09 -12.28 -18.34
C LEU A 200 -0.92 -12.43 -17.39
N THR A 201 -0.64 -13.66 -16.97
CA THR A 201 0.46 -14.02 -16.07
C THR A 201 1.53 -14.77 -16.86
N PHE A 202 2.77 -14.34 -16.74
CA PHE A 202 3.91 -14.96 -17.40
C PHE A 202 4.90 -15.45 -16.36
N VAL A 203 5.09 -16.76 -16.30
CA VAL A 203 6.05 -17.44 -15.43
C VAL A 203 7.28 -17.72 -16.25
N PHE A 204 8.33 -16.95 -15.98
CA PHE A 204 9.52 -17.02 -16.78
C PHE A 204 10.53 -18.01 -16.19
N LYS A 205 11.22 -18.70 -17.10
CA LYS A 205 12.36 -19.56 -16.82
C LYS A 205 13.47 -19.29 -17.83
N SER A 206 14.66 -19.78 -17.55
CA SER A 206 15.72 -19.84 -18.55
C SER A 206 16.54 -21.11 -18.46
N THR A 207 16.32 -21.99 -19.43
CA THR A 207 17.18 -23.17 -19.65
C THR A 207 18.63 -22.76 -19.92
N SER A 208 18.86 -21.64 -20.61
CA SER A 208 20.19 -21.16 -21.03
C SER A 208 21.15 -20.77 -19.89
N CYS A 209 20.63 -20.44 -18.70
CA CYS A 209 21.45 -20.24 -17.51
C CYS A 209 21.10 -21.13 -16.32
N GLY A 210 20.33 -22.20 -16.55
CA GLY A 210 19.93 -23.14 -15.51
C GLY A 210 18.90 -22.58 -14.53
N VAL A 211 18.21 -21.49 -14.90
CA VAL A 211 17.07 -20.97 -14.14
C VAL A 211 15.86 -21.82 -14.50
N LEU A 212 15.63 -22.87 -13.72
CA LEU A 212 14.46 -23.73 -13.83
C LEU A 212 13.70 -23.63 -12.51
N PRO A 213 12.92 -22.56 -12.30
CA PRO A 213 12.10 -22.48 -11.09
C PRO A 213 11.19 -23.71 -11.06
N LYS A 214 11.10 -24.33 -9.88
CA LYS A 214 10.08 -25.37 -9.65
C LYS A 214 8.68 -24.79 -9.84
N LEU A 215 8.54 -23.49 -9.63
CA LEU A 215 7.39 -22.68 -10.00
C LEU A 215 7.23 -22.62 -11.53
N ASN A 216 6.13 -23.16 -12.03
CA ASN A 216 5.71 -23.12 -13.43
C ASN A 216 4.26 -22.61 -13.54
N ALA A 217 3.74 -22.47 -14.76
CA ALA A 217 2.38 -22.00 -15.00
C ALA A 217 1.31 -22.80 -14.23
N SER A 218 1.44 -24.13 -14.18
CA SER A 218 0.49 -24.99 -13.44
C SER A 218 0.56 -24.77 -11.93
N ALA A 219 1.77 -24.60 -11.39
CA ALA A 219 1.97 -24.26 -9.98
C ALA A 219 1.36 -22.89 -9.66
N VAL A 220 1.65 -21.86 -10.46
CA VAL A 220 1.07 -20.51 -10.29
C VAL A 220 -0.46 -20.52 -10.40
N GLN A 221 -1.03 -21.28 -11.34
CA GLN A 221 -2.48 -21.47 -11.43
C GLN A 221 -3.09 -22.02 -10.12
N SER A 222 -2.36 -22.87 -9.38
CA SER A 222 -2.82 -23.40 -8.10
C SER A 222 -2.91 -22.37 -6.98
N TYR A 223 -2.13 -21.28 -7.09
CA TYR A 223 -2.17 -20.15 -6.15
C TYR A 223 -3.09 -19.02 -6.64
N LEU A 224 -3.37 -18.95 -7.93
CA LEU A 224 -4.34 -18.00 -8.49
C LEU A 224 -5.79 -18.48 -8.30
N TYR A 225 -6.06 -19.77 -8.56
CA TYR A 225 -7.41 -20.31 -8.60
C TYR A 225 -7.69 -21.30 -7.48
N GLU A 226 -8.88 -21.19 -6.91
CA GLU A 226 -9.42 -22.19 -5.99
C GLU A 226 -9.43 -23.58 -6.63
N ARG A 227 -8.99 -24.57 -5.85
CA ARG A 227 -9.28 -26.00 -6.05
C ARG A 227 -10.38 -26.40 -5.04
N ASP A 228 -10.79 -27.67 -5.03
CA ASP A 228 -11.80 -28.18 -4.08
C ASP A 228 -11.44 -27.84 -2.62
N GLU A 229 -12.43 -27.77 -1.70
CA GLU A 229 -12.23 -27.37 -0.29
C GLU A 229 -11.21 -28.21 0.50
N GLY A 230 -10.85 -29.40 0.00
CA GLY A 230 -9.79 -30.26 0.55
C GLY A 230 -8.38 -29.95 0.03
N ALA A 231 -8.20 -28.89 -0.77
CA ALA A 231 -6.92 -28.58 -1.39
C ALA A 231 -5.86 -28.13 -0.37
N PRO A 232 -4.56 -28.40 -0.64
CA PRO A 232 -3.45 -27.96 0.21
C PRO A 232 -3.36 -26.44 0.35
N VAL A 233 -3.83 -25.70 -0.67
CA VAL A 233 -3.86 -24.24 -0.71
C VAL A 233 -5.31 -23.80 -0.90
N VAL A 234 -5.82 -23.06 0.08
CA VAL A 234 -7.17 -22.49 0.09
C VAL A 234 -7.11 -20.97 -0.06
N ALA A 235 -6.08 -20.33 0.49
CA ALA A 235 -5.84 -18.90 0.39
C ALA A 235 -5.22 -18.56 -0.98
N THR A 236 -6.00 -18.68 -2.05
CA THR A 236 -5.60 -18.32 -3.42
C THR A 236 -5.96 -16.87 -3.74
N ILE A 237 -5.40 -16.27 -4.80
CA ILE A 237 -5.76 -14.90 -5.20
C ILE A 237 -7.26 -14.78 -5.49
N LYS A 238 -7.86 -15.78 -6.14
CA LYS A 238 -9.32 -15.86 -6.32
C LYS A 238 -10.06 -15.80 -4.99
N ARG A 239 -9.60 -16.55 -3.97
CA ARG A 239 -10.20 -16.55 -2.64
C ARG A 239 -10.03 -15.20 -1.95
N TYR A 240 -8.84 -14.59 -2.03
CA TYR A 240 -8.57 -13.25 -1.51
C TYR A 240 -9.53 -12.22 -2.10
N TYR A 241 -9.65 -12.16 -3.43
CA TYR A 241 -10.61 -11.26 -4.07
C TYR A 241 -12.04 -11.56 -3.63
N ARG A 242 -12.47 -12.82 -3.70
CA ARG A 242 -13.84 -13.20 -3.34
C ARG A 242 -14.18 -12.84 -1.90
N SER A 243 -13.34 -13.22 -0.94
CA SER A 243 -13.57 -12.98 0.48
C SER A 243 -13.45 -11.50 0.83
N CYS A 244 -12.35 -10.85 0.46
CA CYS A 244 -12.05 -9.48 0.89
C CYS A 244 -12.87 -8.41 0.17
N SER A 245 -13.40 -8.70 -1.03
CA SER A 245 -14.30 -7.81 -1.75
C SER A 245 -15.78 -8.14 -1.56
N TYR A 246 -16.16 -9.07 -0.67
CA TYR A 246 -17.57 -9.47 -0.47
C TYR A 246 -18.23 -10.03 -1.75
N ASN A 247 -17.51 -10.87 -2.49
CA ASN A 247 -17.85 -11.44 -3.79
C ASN A 247 -18.04 -10.40 -4.92
N GLN A 248 -17.59 -9.17 -4.73
CA GLN A 248 -17.75 -8.14 -5.73
C GLN A 248 -16.64 -8.15 -6.79
N LEU A 249 -15.54 -8.88 -6.55
CA LEU A 249 -14.53 -9.16 -7.55
C LEU A 249 -14.45 -10.65 -7.87
N VAL A 250 -14.39 -10.96 -9.16
CA VAL A 250 -14.38 -12.33 -9.65
C VAL A 250 -13.13 -12.56 -10.51
N LEU A 251 -12.29 -13.50 -10.07
CA LEU A 251 -11.12 -13.97 -10.81
C LEU A 251 -11.42 -15.33 -11.44
N ASN A 252 -11.57 -15.33 -12.76
CA ASN A 252 -12.02 -16.46 -13.55
C ASN A 252 -10.92 -16.95 -14.50
N PRO A 253 -10.61 -18.26 -14.56
CA PRO A 253 -9.56 -18.79 -15.42
C PRO A 253 -9.72 -18.46 -16.91
N GLU A 254 -10.95 -18.24 -17.38
CA GLU A 254 -11.25 -17.94 -18.79
C GLU A 254 -10.68 -16.59 -19.24
N ASN A 255 -10.52 -15.65 -18.31
CA ASN A 255 -10.04 -14.28 -18.56
C ASN A 255 -8.74 -13.96 -17.81
N ASN A 256 -8.17 -14.94 -17.10
CA ASN A 256 -6.94 -14.80 -16.35
C ASN A 256 -6.00 -15.95 -16.77
N LEU A 257 -5.14 -15.68 -17.74
CA LEU A 257 -4.36 -16.74 -18.39
C LEU A 257 -2.94 -16.78 -17.84
N VAL A 258 -2.35 -17.97 -17.76
CA VAL A 258 -1.00 -18.19 -17.19
C VAL A 258 -0.15 -18.96 -18.18
N PHE A 259 1.05 -18.46 -18.46
CA PHE A 259 1.97 -19.01 -19.47
C PHE A 259 3.34 -19.31 -18.88
N ASP A 260 3.95 -20.40 -19.32
CA ASP A 260 5.37 -20.65 -19.13
C ASP A 260 6.16 -20.03 -20.29
N VAL A 261 7.16 -19.22 -19.97
CA VAL A 261 7.99 -18.54 -20.97
C VAL A 261 9.46 -18.85 -20.72
N ASP A 262 10.10 -19.57 -21.64
CA ASP A 262 11.54 -19.81 -21.60
C ASP A 262 12.24 -18.73 -22.43
N ILE A 263 13.16 -18.00 -21.80
CA ILE A 263 13.90 -16.90 -22.44
C ILE A 263 15.41 -17.08 -22.27
N PRO A 264 16.25 -16.55 -23.16
CA PRO A 264 17.68 -16.45 -22.92
C PRO A 264 17.98 -15.63 -21.65
N CYS A 265 19.07 -15.92 -20.94
CA CYS A 265 19.44 -15.11 -19.75
C CYS A 265 20.10 -13.77 -20.09
N VAL A 266 20.62 -13.67 -21.31
CA VAL A 266 21.21 -12.45 -21.84
C VAL A 266 20.66 -12.28 -23.24
N GLY A 267 20.22 -11.07 -23.56
CA GLY A 267 19.68 -10.76 -24.87
C GLY A 267 19.50 -9.27 -25.04
N ASN A 268 18.84 -8.87 -26.11
CA ASN A 268 18.52 -7.49 -26.42
C ASN A 268 17.02 -7.32 -26.60
N THR A 269 16.48 -6.24 -26.06
CA THR A 269 15.10 -5.78 -26.25
C THR A 269 15.13 -4.37 -26.86
N SER A 270 13.97 -3.78 -27.12
CA SER A 270 13.88 -2.40 -27.60
C SER A 270 14.53 -1.39 -26.64
N LEU A 271 14.61 -1.72 -25.34
CA LEU A 271 15.25 -0.89 -24.30
C LEU A 271 16.76 -1.10 -24.18
N GLY A 272 17.30 -2.12 -24.84
CA GLY A 272 18.73 -2.42 -24.90
C GLY A 272 19.07 -3.82 -24.37
N PRO A 273 20.35 -4.07 -24.04
CA PRO A 273 20.76 -5.37 -23.51
C PRO A 273 20.17 -5.61 -22.12
N TYR A 274 19.67 -6.81 -21.88
CA TYR A 274 19.31 -7.30 -20.56
C TYR A 274 20.25 -8.44 -20.15
N ASN A 275 20.48 -8.59 -18.84
CA ASN A 275 21.25 -9.67 -18.25
C ASN A 275 20.62 -10.10 -16.93
N LEU A 276 19.76 -11.12 -17.00
CA LEU A 276 19.02 -11.68 -15.86
C LEU A 276 19.91 -12.44 -14.85
N ARG A 277 21.20 -12.65 -15.18
CA ARG A 277 22.16 -13.20 -14.21
C ARG A 277 22.69 -12.14 -13.24
N THR A 278 22.77 -10.89 -13.70
CA THR A 278 23.41 -9.81 -12.93
C THR A 278 22.46 -8.66 -12.60
N GLY A 279 21.28 -8.60 -13.23
CA GLY A 279 20.36 -7.44 -13.15
C GLY A 279 21.01 -6.14 -13.63
N LYS A 280 21.98 -6.25 -14.55
CA LYS A 280 22.84 -5.14 -14.97
C LYS A 280 23.12 -5.19 -16.48
N GLY A 281 22.12 -5.53 -17.28
CA GLY A 281 22.21 -5.50 -18.74
C GLY A 281 22.55 -4.10 -19.24
N ASN A 282 21.97 -3.07 -18.62
CA ASN A 282 22.33 -1.66 -18.87
C ASN A 282 23.55 -1.17 -18.06
N LYS A 283 24.21 -2.06 -17.30
CA LYS A 283 25.36 -1.81 -16.42
C LYS A 283 25.11 -0.88 -15.22
N LYS A 284 23.87 -0.56 -14.90
CA LYS A 284 23.51 0.40 -13.83
C LYS A 284 22.44 -0.15 -12.88
N ASP A 285 21.28 -0.48 -13.41
CA ASP A 285 20.07 -0.88 -12.70
C ASP A 285 19.32 -1.96 -13.49
N MET A 286 18.15 -2.35 -12.98
CA MET A 286 17.36 -3.47 -13.50
C MET A 286 16.28 -3.08 -14.51
N ASP A 287 16.24 -1.82 -14.95
CA ASP A 287 15.17 -1.35 -15.83
C ASP A 287 15.11 -2.19 -17.12
N ASN A 288 16.26 -2.51 -17.72
CA ASN A 288 16.30 -3.28 -18.96
C ASN A 288 15.79 -4.72 -18.76
N GLU A 289 16.00 -5.31 -17.59
CA GLU A 289 15.49 -6.62 -17.22
C GLU A 289 13.98 -6.57 -16.98
N LEU A 290 13.50 -5.68 -16.10
CA LEU A 290 12.09 -5.59 -15.73
C LEU A 290 11.19 -5.36 -16.93
N TRP A 291 11.53 -4.35 -17.72
CA TRP A 291 10.77 -3.99 -18.92
C TRP A 291 11.05 -4.93 -20.09
N GLY A 292 12.25 -5.52 -20.14
CA GLY A 292 12.58 -6.56 -21.09
C GLY A 292 11.69 -7.78 -20.94
N LEU A 293 11.37 -8.20 -19.71
CA LEU A 293 10.42 -9.30 -19.48
C LEU A 293 9.03 -8.99 -20.02
N VAL A 294 8.54 -7.75 -19.89
CA VAL A 294 7.23 -7.35 -20.45
C VAL A 294 7.24 -7.42 -21.98
N GLU A 295 8.33 -6.96 -22.62
CA GLU A 295 8.49 -7.06 -24.08
C GLU A 295 8.57 -8.52 -24.54
N LEU A 296 9.32 -9.37 -23.83
CA LEU A 296 9.46 -10.79 -24.13
C LEU A 296 8.13 -11.56 -23.93
N ALA A 297 7.33 -11.21 -22.93
CA ALA A 297 5.97 -11.74 -22.76
C ALA A 297 5.07 -11.39 -23.97
N LYS A 298 5.13 -10.14 -24.42
CA LYS A 298 4.38 -9.66 -25.59
C LYS A 298 4.85 -10.36 -26.87
N GLN A 299 6.16 -10.56 -27.04
CA GLN A 299 6.75 -11.31 -28.14
C GLN A 299 6.30 -12.78 -28.12
N TYR A 300 6.35 -13.42 -26.96
CA TYR A 300 5.90 -14.81 -26.79
C TYR A 300 4.46 -14.99 -27.28
N LEU A 301 3.53 -14.10 -26.89
CA LEU A 301 2.16 -14.18 -27.39
C LEU A 301 2.05 -13.91 -28.88
N LYS A 302 2.85 -12.98 -29.43
CA LYS A 302 2.88 -12.73 -30.88
C LYS A 302 3.23 -13.98 -31.67
N GLU A 303 4.14 -14.79 -31.15
CA GLU A 303 4.63 -16.02 -31.79
C GLU A 303 3.71 -17.22 -31.53
N ASN A 304 3.13 -17.33 -30.33
CA ASN A 304 2.40 -18.53 -29.90
C ASN A 304 0.87 -18.39 -29.92
N SER A 305 0.33 -17.17 -29.88
CA SER A 305 -1.12 -16.93 -29.90
C SER A 305 -1.48 -15.56 -30.44
N ARG A 306 -1.60 -15.46 -31.77
CA ARG A 306 -1.95 -14.21 -32.47
C ARG A 306 -3.28 -13.61 -32.00
N ALA A 307 -4.25 -14.44 -31.64
CA ALA A 307 -5.56 -14.00 -31.13
C ALA A 307 -5.45 -13.31 -29.76
N LEU A 308 -4.67 -13.87 -28.83
CA LEU A 308 -4.43 -13.23 -27.54
C LEU A 308 -3.55 -11.99 -27.68
N PHE A 309 -2.54 -12.04 -28.56
CA PHE A 309 -1.72 -10.88 -28.89
C PHE A 309 -2.55 -9.70 -29.41
N SER A 310 -3.49 -9.93 -30.34
CA SER A 310 -4.41 -8.88 -30.83
C SER A 310 -5.32 -8.30 -29.75
N ARG A 311 -5.45 -9.02 -28.63
CA ARG A 311 -6.28 -8.65 -27.47
C ARG A 311 -5.45 -8.25 -26.26
N TRP A 312 -4.12 -8.06 -26.38
CA TRP A 312 -3.21 -7.70 -25.29
C TRP A 312 -3.76 -6.58 -24.40
N MET A 313 -4.30 -5.54 -25.04
CA MET A 313 -4.88 -4.36 -24.38
C MET A 313 -6.16 -4.63 -23.58
N SER A 314 -6.93 -5.66 -23.97
CA SER A 314 -8.15 -6.03 -23.25
C SER A 314 -7.87 -6.72 -21.91
N PHE A 315 -6.64 -7.22 -21.70
CA PHE A 315 -6.18 -7.75 -20.42
C PHE A 315 -5.40 -6.67 -19.68
N ARG A 316 -6.05 -5.84 -18.87
CA ARG A 316 -5.37 -4.66 -18.30
C ARG A 316 -4.17 -5.02 -17.41
N ARG A 317 -4.23 -6.16 -16.70
CA ARG A 317 -3.18 -6.59 -15.76
C ARG A 317 -2.18 -7.57 -16.39
N LYS A 318 -0.89 -7.28 -16.25
CA LYS A 318 0.24 -8.12 -16.69
C LYS A 318 1.05 -8.50 -15.45
N ILE A 319 0.99 -9.78 -15.08
CA ILE A 319 1.70 -10.31 -13.92
C ILE A 319 2.96 -11.03 -14.42
N ILE A 320 4.13 -10.54 -14.03
CA ILE A 320 5.43 -11.02 -14.46
C ILE A 320 6.09 -11.73 -13.29
N VAL A 321 6.36 -13.02 -13.42
CA VAL A 321 6.97 -13.83 -12.37
C VAL A 321 8.36 -14.26 -12.80
N TRP A 322 9.39 -13.76 -12.11
CA TRP A 322 10.79 -14.15 -12.31
C TRP A 322 11.53 -14.15 -10.97
N PRO A 323 12.26 -15.22 -10.61
CA PRO A 323 13.03 -15.24 -9.37
C PRO A 323 14.31 -14.38 -9.51
N PHE A 324 14.24 -13.07 -9.34
CA PHE A 324 15.39 -12.18 -9.60
C PHE A 324 16.59 -12.52 -8.69
N ASN A 325 16.33 -13.03 -7.49
CA ASN A 325 17.34 -13.41 -6.52
C ASN A 325 17.84 -14.86 -6.67
N TRP A 326 17.61 -15.51 -7.82
CA TRP A 326 17.88 -16.96 -8.04
C TRP A 326 19.36 -17.40 -7.91
N ARG A 327 20.33 -16.49 -7.87
CA ARG A 327 21.76 -16.81 -7.72
C ARG A 327 22.44 -15.98 -6.64
N SER A 328 22.08 -14.72 -6.56
CA SER A 328 22.55 -13.74 -5.59
C SER A 328 21.41 -12.75 -5.39
N ARG A 329 21.38 -12.04 -4.27
CA ARG A 329 20.40 -10.96 -4.06
C ARG A 329 20.69 -9.83 -5.05
N ILE A 330 19.84 -9.68 -6.07
CA ILE A 330 19.90 -8.64 -7.10
C ILE A 330 18.84 -7.56 -6.82
N VAL A 331 17.65 -7.98 -6.37
CA VAL A 331 16.56 -7.09 -5.92
C VAL A 331 16.34 -7.23 -4.43
N GLU A 332 15.89 -6.15 -3.81
CA GLU A 332 15.46 -6.15 -2.40
C GLU A 332 13.94 -6.34 -2.26
N PHE A 333 13.19 -6.22 -3.36
CA PHE A 333 11.74 -6.34 -3.38
C PHE A 333 11.27 -7.79 -3.63
N SER A 334 10.19 -8.18 -2.96
CA SER A 334 9.42 -9.39 -3.29
C SER A 334 8.34 -9.12 -4.34
N GLY A 335 7.86 -7.89 -4.39
CA GLY A 335 6.87 -7.42 -5.35
C GLY A 335 7.15 -5.98 -5.81
N LEU A 336 6.75 -5.64 -7.02
CA LEU A 336 6.80 -4.29 -7.58
C LEU A 336 5.59 -4.11 -8.47
N ALA A 337 4.80 -3.05 -8.28
CA ALA A 337 3.59 -2.86 -9.06
C ALA A 337 3.31 -1.40 -9.40
N ASN A 338 2.56 -1.20 -10.48
CA ASN A 338 1.94 0.09 -10.78
C ASN A 338 0.99 0.51 -9.66
N MET A 339 1.10 1.75 -9.22
CA MET A 339 0.14 2.44 -8.35
C MET A 339 -1.01 3.01 -9.19
N GLY A 340 -2.05 2.21 -9.38
CA GLY A 340 -3.18 2.50 -10.25
C GLY A 340 -2.94 2.16 -11.71
N CYS A 341 -4.01 2.28 -12.50
CA CYS A 341 -4.06 1.91 -13.91
C CYS A 341 -4.49 3.11 -14.77
N SER A 342 -3.72 3.47 -15.80
CA SER A 342 -4.18 4.43 -16.81
C SER A 342 -4.86 3.71 -17.97
N GLU A 343 -5.84 4.36 -18.61
CA GLU A 343 -6.66 3.80 -19.70
C GLU A 343 -5.82 3.27 -20.88
N ASP A 344 -4.75 4.01 -21.23
CA ASP A 344 -3.89 3.73 -22.38
C ASP A 344 -2.60 2.97 -22.02
N LEU A 345 -2.51 2.38 -20.81
CA LEU A 345 -1.28 1.75 -20.32
C LEU A 345 -1.54 0.37 -19.70
N ASP A 346 -0.53 -0.49 -19.78
CA ASP A 346 -0.51 -1.77 -19.09
C ASP A 346 -0.39 -1.56 -17.57
N CYS A 347 -1.17 -2.29 -16.78
CA CYS A 347 -0.99 -2.38 -15.33
C CYS A 347 -0.09 -3.57 -15.04
N ILE A 348 1.12 -3.31 -14.59
CA ILE A 348 2.17 -4.32 -14.46
C ILE A 348 2.43 -4.58 -12.99
N THR A 349 2.62 -5.86 -12.69
CA THR A 349 3.07 -6.37 -11.41
C THR A 349 4.21 -7.33 -11.67
N TRP A 350 5.35 -7.11 -11.04
CA TRP A 350 6.44 -8.08 -10.96
C TRP A 350 6.41 -8.77 -9.62
N LEU A 351 6.53 -10.09 -9.63
CA LEU A 351 6.70 -10.93 -8.46
C LEU A 351 8.06 -11.60 -8.53
N SER A 352 8.81 -11.50 -7.43
CA SER A 352 10.14 -12.07 -7.27
C SER A 352 10.16 -13.18 -6.22
N PRO A 353 9.64 -14.38 -6.52
CA PRO A 353 9.79 -15.52 -5.61
C PRO A 353 11.28 -15.91 -5.47
N ASP A 354 11.64 -16.48 -4.32
CA ASP A 354 13.01 -16.92 -4.10
C ASP A 354 13.41 -18.15 -4.92
N VAL A 355 14.72 -18.41 -4.95
CA VAL A 355 15.34 -19.59 -5.56
C VAL A 355 14.64 -20.86 -5.09
N GLY A 356 14.26 -21.72 -6.04
CA GLY A 356 13.80 -23.06 -5.72
C GLY A 356 12.44 -23.14 -5.04
N MET A 357 11.79 -22.00 -4.81
CA MET A 357 10.37 -21.95 -4.45
C MET A 357 9.52 -22.51 -5.59
N ASP A 358 8.51 -23.28 -5.22
CA ASP A 358 7.45 -23.80 -6.08
C ASP A 358 6.11 -23.09 -5.82
N SER A 359 6.16 -21.99 -5.06
CA SER A 359 5.02 -21.19 -4.63
C SER A 359 5.21 -19.70 -4.90
N ILE A 360 4.11 -19.00 -5.14
CA ILE A 360 4.07 -17.54 -4.97
C ILE A 360 3.62 -17.21 -3.54
N ASN A 361 4.15 -16.14 -2.98
CA ASN A 361 3.62 -15.58 -1.74
C ASN A 361 2.29 -14.88 -2.06
N VAL A 362 1.16 -15.52 -1.74
CA VAL A 362 -0.17 -15.01 -2.08
C VAL A 362 -0.49 -13.68 -1.40
N PRO A 363 -0.19 -13.46 -0.09
CA PRO A 363 -0.30 -12.13 0.52
C PRO A 363 0.43 -11.02 -0.27
N VAL A 364 1.69 -11.24 -0.64
CA VAL A 364 2.47 -10.28 -1.43
C VAL A 364 1.84 -10.07 -2.80
N ALA A 365 1.47 -11.15 -3.50
CA ALA A 365 0.81 -11.01 -4.79
C ALA A 365 -0.52 -10.25 -4.69
N PHE A 366 -1.30 -10.43 -3.61
CA PHE A 366 -2.51 -9.67 -3.37
C PHE A 366 -2.25 -8.20 -3.07
N GLN A 367 -1.19 -7.89 -2.31
CA GLN A 367 -0.71 -6.53 -2.06
C GLN A 367 -0.34 -5.81 -3.36
N GLU A 368 0.50 -6.44 -4.20
CA GLU A 368 0.92 -5.86 -5.47
C GLU A 368 -0.25 -5.60 -6.43
N LEU A 369 -1.23 -6.51 -6.43
CA LEU A 369 -2.46 -6.31 -7.19
C LEU A 369 -3.38 -5.26 -6.55
N GLY A 370 -3.24 -4.99 -5.25
CA GLY A 370 -3.81 -3.85 -4.54
C GLY A 370 -3.24 -2.52 -5.03
N HIS A 371 -1.93 -2.45 -5.26
CA HIS A 371 -1.32 -1.27 -5.88
C HIS A 371 -1.90 -0.99 -7.27
N ASN A 372 -2.13 -2.01 -8.11
CA ASN A 372 -2.74 -1.82 -9.45
C ASN A 372 -4.11 -1.13 -9.39
N ILE A 373 -4.83 -1.21 -8.28
CA ILE A 373 -6.14 -0.56 -8.09
C ILE A 373 -6.03 0.70 -7.25
N GLY A 374 -4.82 1.22 -7.09
CA GLY A 374 -4.52 2.53 -6.52
C GLY A 374 -4.43 2.55 -4.99
N LEU A 375 -4.23 1.41 -4.34
CA LEU A 375 -4.00 1.37 -2.89
C LEU A 375 -2.54 1.66 -2.56
N ALA A 376 -2.30 2.49 -1.55
CA ALA A 376 -0.97 2.72 -0.97
C ALA A 376 -0.65 1.65 0.08
N HIS A 377 0.58 1.65 0.62
CA HIS A 377 0.90 0.86 1.81
C HIS A 377 -0.01 1.22 3.00
N SER A 378 -0.07 0.35 4.03
CA SER A 378 -0.76 0.61 5.29
C SER A 378 0.24 0.75 6.44
N ALA A 379 0.27 1.95 7.01
CA ALA A 379 1.24 2.37 8.01
C ALA A 379 0.69 2.30 9.43
N ARG A 380 1.57 2.44 10.41
CA ARG A 380 1.22 2.60 11.83
C ARG A 380 1.94 3.78 12.45
N LEU A 381 1.28 4.45 13.40
CA LEU A 381 1.94 5.44 14.25
C LEU A 381 2.59 4.73 15.44
N THR A 382 3.92 4.77 15.54
CA THR A 382 4.68 4.24 16.67
C THR A 382 5.17 5.37 17.55
N CYS A 383 4.73 5.43 18.81
CA CYS A 383 5.14 6.46 19.75
C CYS A 383 6.10 5.91 20.81
N THR A 384 7.19 6.62 21.04
CA THR A 384 8.12 6.39 22.14
C THR A 384 8.21 7.66 22.99
N TRP A 385 8.95 7.63 24.11
CA TRP A 385 9.24 8.83 24.89
C TRP A 385 9.99 9.92 24.11
N ARG A 386 10.59 9.59 22.96
CA ARG A 386 11.27 10.54 22.06
C ARG A 386 10.33 11.19 21.04
N GLY A 387 9.08 10.77 20.98
CA GLY A 387 8.11 11.22 19.99
C GLY A 387 7.51 10.06 19.19
N CYS A 388 6.66 10.42 18.23
CA CYS A 388 5.98 9.48 17.36
C CYS A 388 6.56 9.51 15.95
N THR A 389 6.69 8.33 15.35
CA THR A 389 7.14 8.13 13.97
C THR A 389 6.12 7.29 13.22
N GLN A 390 5.98 7.54 11.93
CA GLN A 390 5.21 6.68 11.04
C GLN A 390 6.08 5.50 10.61
N GLU A 391 5.56 4.29 10.76
CA GLU A 391 6.15 3.06 10.28
C GLU A 391 5.32 2.58 9.07
N GLU A 392 5.86 2.70 7.87
CA GLU A 392 5.10 2.55 6.62
C GLU A 392 4.44 1.18 6.41
N TYR A 393 5.04 0.11 6.94
CA TYR A 393 4.50 -1.25 6.92
C TYR A 393 3.98 -1.70 8.29
N GLY A 394 3.83 -0.77 9.24
CA GLY A 394 3.56 -1.10 10.63
C GLY A 394 2.14 -1.64 10.91
N ASP A 395 1.24 -1.65 9.92
CA ASP A 395 -0.10 -2.21 10.07
C ASP A 395 -0.16 -3.69 9.63
N TRP A 396 0.08 -4.60 10.57
CA TRP A 396 0.05 -6.05 10.29
C TRP A 396 -1.36 -6.64 10.19
N SER A 397 -2.40 -5.81 10.29
CA SER A 397 -3.79 -6.23 10.06
C SER A 397 -4.22 -6.05 8.60
N ASP A 398 -3.36 -5.44 7.76
CA ASP A 398 -3.64 -5.09 6.38
C ASP A 398 -2.62 -5.75 5.42
N PRO A 399 -3.07 -6.42 4.33
CA PRO A 399 -2.17 -6.88 3.28
C PRO A 399 -1.34 -5.78 2.61
N MET A 400 -1.73 -4.51 2.69
CA MET A 400 -0.93 -3.37 2.25
C MET A 400 0.13 -2.93 3.29
N GLY A 401 0.09 -3.48 4.51
CA GLY A 401 1.16 -3.35 5.51
C GLY A 401 2.02 -4.61 5.56
N ALA A 402 2.63 -4.93 6.71
CA ALA A 402 3.41 -6.17 6.89
C ALA A 402 2.57 -7.33 7.42
N THR A 403 1.44 -7.64 6.79
CA THR A 403 0.62 -8.79 7.20
C THR A 403 1.37 -10.11 7.04
N ASN A 404 1.27 -10.96 8.06
CA ASN A 404 1.71 -12.35 8.02
C ASN A 404 0.59 -13.27 8.50
N PRO A 405 -0.14 -13.97 7.62
CA PRO A 405 -1.25 -14.84 8.03
C PRO A 405 -0.77 -16.01 8.91
N ARG A 406 -1.60 -16.45 9.86
CA ARG A 406 -1.29 -17.57 10.78
C ARG A 406 -0.93 -18.87 10.04
N ASP A 407 -1.62 -19.13 8.93
CA ASP A 407 -1.32 -20.21 8.00
C ASP A 407 -1.40 -19.59 6.59
N PRO A 408 -0.27 -19.24 5.95
CA PRO A 408 -0.28 -18.60 4.63
C PRO A 408 -0.94 -19.43 3.52
N ALA A 409 -1.07 -20.76 3.68
CA ALA A 409 -1.73 -21.61 2.70
C ALA A 409 -3.26 -21.62 2.84
N LYS A 410 -3.79 -21.27 4.02
CA LYS A 410 -5.23 -21.41 4.35
C LYS A 410 -5.88 -20.12 4.81
N GLY A 411 -5.12 -19.21 5.40
CA GLY A 411 -5.59 -17.99 6.02
C GLY A 411 -5.60 -16.83 5.03
N VAL A 412 -6.75 -16.17 4.92
CA VAL A 412 -6.89 -14.89 4.22
C VAL A 412 -6.90 -13.79 5.27
N VAL A 413 -6.13 -12.73 5.06
CA VAL A 413 -6.23 -11.48 5.82
C VAL A 413 -6.72 -10.42 4.85
N CYS A 414 -7.82 -9.75 5.18
CA CYS A 414 -8.41 -8.75 4.31
C CYS A 414 -7.99 -7.33 4.66
N MET A 415 -8.13 -6.44 3.67
CA MET A 415 -7.86 -5.01 3.79
C MET A 415 -8.59 -4.41 4.99
N THR A 416 -7.93 -3.48 5.68
CA THR A 416 -8.52 -2.66 6.73
C THR A 416 -9.63 -1.78 6.18
N ALA A 417 -10.43 -1.20 7.07
CA ALA A 417 -11.52 -0.31 6.70
C ALA A 417 -11.15 0.82 5.72
N PRO A 418 -10.09 1.63 5.93
CA PRO A 418 -9.75 2.69 4.98
C PRO A 418 -9.36 2.14 3.60
N GLN A 419 -8.59 1.06 3.53
CA GLN A 419 -8.18 0.44 2.27
C GLN A 419 -9.37 -0.19 1.54
N ALA A 420 -10.21 -0.95 2.25
CA ALA A 420 -11.42 -1.54 1.69
C ALA A 420 -12.44 -0.47 1.24
N TYR A 421 -12.50 0.67 1.94
CA TYR A 421 -13.29 1.82 1.53
C TYR A 421 -12.73 2.47 0.27
N LYS A 422 -11.42 2.76 0.21
CA LYS A 422 -10.75 3.30 -0.99
C LYS A 422 -10.93 2.40 -2.21
N ALA A 423 -10.81 1.09 -2.00
CA ALA A 423 -11.07 0.08 -3.00
C ALA A 423 -12.57 -0.03 -3.40
N GLY A 424 -13.49 0.67 -2.72
CA GLY A 424 -14.93 0.57 -2.98
C GLY A 424 -15.58 -0.75 -2.54
N TRP A 425 -14.88 -1.59 -1.78
CA TRP A 425 -15.36 -2.91 -1.37
C TRP A 425 -16.22 -2.86 -0.12
N ALA A 426 -15.96 -1.92 0.77
CA ALA A 426 -16.70 -1.74 2.01
C ALA A 426 -17.17 -0.29 2.16
N SER A 427 -18.18 -0.09 2.98
CA SER A 427 -18.77 1.23 3.24
C SER A 427 -19.14 1.42 4.71
N PRO A 428 -19.34 2.66 5.15
CA PRO A 428 -19.84 2.92 6.49
C PRO A 428 -21.22 2.30 6.71
N ILE A 429 -21.52 1.93 7.96
CA ILE A 429 -22.87 1.54 8.37
C ILE A 429 -23.87 2.69 8.15
N PRO A 430 -25.19 2.44 8.08
CA PRO A 430 -26.19 3.50 8.05
C PRO A 430 -25.98 4.51 9.20
N GLY A 431 -25.86 5.79 8.87
CA GLY A 431 -25.55 6.84 9.84
C GLY A 431 -24.12 6.84 10.40
N GLY A 432 -23.23 5.98 9.87
CA GLY A 432 -21.84 5.84 10.29
C GLY A 432 -20.84 6.70 9.52
N ASN A 433 -21.27 7.41 8.46
CA ASN A 433 -20.49 8.48 7.84
C ASN A 433 -20.92 9.81 8.44
N ILE A 434 -20.10 10.39 9.32
CA ILE A 434 -20.44 11.56 10.13
C ILE A 434 -19.30 12.58 10.09
N ARG A 435 -19.62 13.87 10.27
CA ARG A 435 -18.59 14.87 10.59
C ARG A 435 -18.49 14.99 12.09
N ALA A 436 -17.27 15.10 12.61
CA ALA A 436 -17.04 15.34 14.03
C ALA A 436 -17.78 16.60 14.52
N SER A 437 -17.86 17.64 13.67
CA SER A 437 -18.59 18.89 13.94
C SER A 437 -20.09 18.72 14.14
N ASP A 438 -20.68 17.65 13.59
CA ASP A 438 -22.13 17.41 13.64
C ASP A 438 -22.52 16.68 14.93
N LEU A 439 -21.54 16.20 15.70
CA LEU A 439 -21.75 15.63 17.02
C LEU A 439 -21.87 16.76 18.06
N PRO A 440 -22.85 16.69 18.97
CA PRO A 440 -22.88 17.58 20.12
C PRO A 440 -21.62 17.41 20.97
N VAL A 441 -21.13 18.51 21.52
CA VAL A 441 -19.96 18.51 22.41
C VAL A 441 -20.31 17.72 23.68
N GLY A 442 -19.39 16.87 24.14
CA GLY A 442 -19.53 16.10 25.38
C GLY A 442 -20.64 15.05 25.43
N ILE A 443 -21.39 14.86 24.34
CA ILE A 443 -22.45 13.86 24.29
C ILE A 443 -21.97 12.64 23.52
N PHE A 444 -21.85 11.51 24.22
CA PHE A 444 -21.55 10.22 23.60
C PHE A 444 -22.70 9.72 22.74
N ARG A 445 -22.37 9.34 21.50
CA ARG A 445 -23.28 8.63 20.60
C ARG A 445 -22.78 7.23 20.33
N ASP A 446 -23.66 6.25 20.55
CA ASP A 446 -23.35 4.84 20.36
C ASP A 446 -23.59 4.38 18.92
N PHE A 447 -22.69 3.54 18.44
CA PHE A 447 -22.74 2.89 17.14
C PHE A 447 -22.48 1.39 17.30
N SER A 448 -23.26 0.59 16.58
CA SER A 448 -23.11 -0.87 16.52
C SER A 448 -22.37 -1.24 15.23
N LEU A 449 -21.13 -1.72 15.37
CA LEU A 449 -20.27 -2.13 14.26
C LEU A 449 -20.29 -3.65 14.11
N PRO A 450 -20.82 -4.19 13.00
CA PRO A 450 -20.66 -5.61 12.71
C PRO A 450 -19.19 -5.93 12.46
N ALA A 451 -18.78 -7.15 12.80
CA ALA A 451 -17.48 -7.64 12.38
C ALA A 451 -17.36 -7.54 10.85
N MET A 452 -16.23 -7.05 10.35
CA MET A 452 -16.03 -6.83 8.92
C MET A 452 -16.30 -8.11 8.10
N ALA A 453 -16.03 -9.28 8.67
CA ALA A 453 -16.31 -10.57 8.04
C ALA A 453 -17.79 -10.85 7.71
N LEU A 454 -18.74 -10.12 8.30
CA LEU A 454 -20.18 -10.42 8.18
C LEU A 454 -20.89 -9.63 7.09
N ASN A 455 -20.45 -8.39 6.82
CA ASN A 455 -21.13 -7.49 5.89
C ASN A 455 -20.14 -6.46 5.35
N LYS A 456 -20.35 -5.98 4.11
CA LYS A 456 -19.59 -4.88 3.52
C LYS A 456 -19.87 -3.50 4.11
N THR A 457 -21.04 -3.30 4.75
CA THR A 457 -21.33 -2.10 5.54
C THR A 457 -20.91 -2.35 6.99
N ASN A 458 -19.70 -1.96 7.39
CA ASN A 458 -19.08 -2.46 8.63
C ASN A 458 -18.18 -1.49 9.40
N MET A 459 -18.13 -0.23 9.00
CA MET A 459 -17.24 0.76 9.61
C MET A 459 -17.96 2.05 9.98
N LEU A 460 -17.31 2.86 10.81
CA LEU A 460 -17.56 4.31 10.89
C LEU A 460 -16.53 5.03 10.05
N ARG A 461 -16.94 6.14 9.45
CA ARG A 461 -16.08 7.16 8.86
C ARG A 461 -16.42 8.49 9.53
N ILE A 462 -15.49 9.02 10.32
CA ILE A 462 -15.67 10.24 11.11
C ILE A 462 -14.77 11.31 10.51
N VAL A 463 -15.34 12.26 9.79
CA VAL A 463 -14.59 13.37 9.18
C VAL A 463 -14.17 14.36 10.28
N THR A 464 -12.88 14.41 10.60
CA THR A 464 -12.30 15.30 11.61
C THR A 464 -11.81 16.63 11.02
N MET A 465 -11.48 16.66 9.73
CA MET A 465 -11.29 17.92 8.98
C MET A 465 -11.94 17.85 7.59
N PRO A 466 -12.95 18.69 7.31
CA PRO A 466 -13.52 18.81 5.97
C PRO A 466 -12.52 19.29 4.91
N ALA A 467 -12.76 18.94 3.65
CA ALA A 467 -11.95 19.39 2.52
C ALA A 467 -11.92 20.92 2.44
N GLY A 468 -10.79 21.48 2.00
CA GLY A 468 -10.61 22.93 1.86
C GLY A 468 -10.36 23.69 3.17
N THR A 469 -10.18 23.00 4.30
CA THR A 469 -9.90 23.64 5.60
C THR A 469 -8.41 23.80 5.92
N VAL A 470 -7.51 23.27 5.08
CA VAL A 470 -6.05 23.43 5.16
C VAL A 470 -5.56 24.18 3.92
N ALA A 471 -4.77 25.24 4.12
CA ALA A 471 -4.37 26.19 3.08
C ALA A 471 -3.53 25.61 1.92
N ASN A 472 -2.98 24.40 2.06
CA ASN A 472 -2.00 23.85 1.12
C ASN A 472 -2.45 22.61 0.33
N ASN A 473 -3.68 22.11 0.50
CA ASN A 473 -4.26 21.12 -0.41
C ASN A 473 -5.80 21.11 -0.28
N SER A 474 -6.46 21.78 -1.20
CA SER A 474 -7.86 22.20 -1.10
C SER A 474 -8.92 21.10 -1.32
N ALA A 475 -8.55 19.82 -1.44
CA ALA A 475 -9.48 18.76 -1.87
C ALA A 475 -9.66 17.54 -0.93
N LEU A 476 -8.79 17.33 0.06
CA LEU A 476 -8.81 16.08 0.86
C LEU A 476 -9.40 16.30 2.26
N GLU A 477 -10.30 15.40 2.67
CA GLU A 477 -10.90 15.36 4.02
C GLU A 477 -10.04 14.49 4.94
N ARG A 478 -9.74 14.94 6.17
CA ARG A 478 -9.19 14.04 7.19
C ARG A 478 -10.29 13.25 7.86
N ALA A 479 -10.17 11.93 7.90
CA ALA A 479 -11.18 11.06 8.50
C ALA A 479 -10.57 9.93 9.33
N LEU A 480 -11.25 9.62 10.43
CA LEU A 480 -11.03 8.41 11.21
C LEU A 480 -11.94 7.29 10.69
N TYR A 481 -11.38 6.11 10.53
CA TYR A 481 -12.09 4.87 10.19
C TYR A 481 -12.08 3.96 11.41
N VAL A 482 -13.28 3.58 11.88
CA VAL A 482 -13.44 2.69 13.03
C VAL A 482 -14.08 1.40 12.56
N SER A 483 -13.42 0.27 12.81
CA SER A 483 -13.91 -1.04 12.35
C SER A 483 -13.68 -2.14 13.37
N TYR A 484 -14.43 -3.23 13.25
CA TYR A 484 -14.32 -4.37 14.16
C TYR A 484 -13.88 -5.63 13.40
N ARG A 485 -12.73 -6.20 13.78
CA ARG A 485 -12.09 -7.33 13.08
C ARG A 485 -12.20 -8.59 13.93
N VAL A 486 -12.73 -9.67 13.35
CA VAL A 486 -12.86 -10.98 13.99
C VAL A 486 -12.45 -12.07 13.02
N ARG A 487 -11.46 -12.86 13.40
CA ARG A 487 -10.98 -14.02 12.66
C ARG A 487 -12.09 -15.05 12.51
N GLN A 488 -12.31 -15.47 11.27
CA GLN A 488 -13.21 -16.58 10.96
C GLN A 488 -12.49 -17.92 11.10
N SER A 489 -13.20 -18.94 11.58
CA SER A 489 -12.63 -20.30 11.73
C SER A 489 -12.52 -21.06 10.42
N THR A 490 -13.35 -20.72 9.43
CA THR A 490 -13.37 -21.36 8.11
C THR A 490 -12.15 -20.94 7.29
N PRO A 491 -11.32 -21.87 6.79
CA PRO A 491 -10.21 -21.57 5.87
C PRO A 491 -10.66 -20.75 4.66
N GLY A 492 -9.88 -19.74 4.29
CA GLY A 492 -10.17 -18.85 3.16
C GLY A 492 -11.31 -17.84 3.40
N ALA A 493 -12.04 -17.91 4.52
CA ALA A 493 -13.01 -16.89 4.87
C ALA A 493 -12.32 -15.56 5.21
N TYR A 494 -13.11 -14.48 5.22
CA TYR A 494 -12.66 -13.14 5.59
C TYR A 494 -11.87 -13.21 6.92
N ASP A 495 -10.64 -12.70 6.94
CA ASP A 495 -9.76 -12.69 8.12
C ASP A 495 -9.47 -14.04 8.77
N SER A 496 -9.70 -15.16 8.10
CA SER A 496 -9.33 -16.49 8.61
C SER A 496 -7.85 -16.61 8.97
N GLY A 497 -6.98 -15.79 8.34
CA GLY A 497 -5.54 -15.74 8.60
C GLY A 497 -5.11 -14.74 9.69
N LEU A 498 -6.02 -13.97 10.27
CA LEU A 498 -5.67 -12.89 11.21
C LEU A 498 -4.97 -13.43 12.47
N GLN A 499 -3.90 -12.78 12.92
CA GLN A 499 -3.13 -13.24 14.08
C GLN A 499 -3.93 -13.11 15.40
N ASP A 500 -3.50 -13.85 16.44
CA ASP A 500 -4.24 -13.95 17.72
C ASP A 500 -4.36 -12.61 18.44
N ASP A 501 -3.33 -11.78 18.34
CA ASP A 501 -3.25 -10.43 18.89
C ASP A 501 -4.10 -9.39 18.14
N LEU A 502 -4.35 -9.63 16.85
CA LEU A 502 -5.15 -8.77 15.98
C LEU A 502 -6.65 -9.12 15.98
N ASN A 503 -6.97 -10.33 16.43
CA ASN A 503 -8.32 -10.88 16.44
C ASN A 503 -9.19 -10.28 17.56
N ASN A 504 -10.48 -10.06 17.25
CA ASN A 504 -11.48 -9.61 18.22
C ASN A 504 -11.11 -8.25 18.81
N ARG A 505 -10.83 -7.29 17.92
CA ARG A 505 -10.36 -5.93 18.23
C ARG A 505 -11.11 -4.89 17.42
N VAL A 506 -11.29 -3.72 18.01
CA VAL A 506 -11.73 -2.53 17.27
C VAL A 506 -10.49 -1.76 16.82
N TRP A 507 -10.43 -1.43 15.54
CA TRP A 507 -9.32 -0.74 14.91
C TRP A 507 -9.72 0.70 14.62
N VAL A 508 -8.82 1.63 14.93
CA VAL A 508 -8.95 3.05 14.59
C VAL A 508 -7.81 3.40 13.64
N HIS A 509 -8.18 3.73 12.41
CA HIS A 509 -7.26 4.20 11.38
C HIS A 509 -7.56 5.66 11.04
N GLU A 510 -6.55 6.38 10.56
CA GLU A 510 -6.73 7.67 9.90
C GLU A 510 -6.40 7.55 8.43
N TYR A 511 -7.23 8.13 7.58
CA TYR A 511 -6.95 8.19 6.15
C TYR A 511 -7.71 9.33 5.49
N ASN A 512 -7.05 10.03 4.57
CA ASN A 512 -7.56 11.29 4.03
C ASN A 512 -8.15 11.18 2.62
N GLU A 513 -8.48 9.95 2.24
CA GLU A 513 -8.88 9.59 0.89
C GLU A 513 -10.35 9.14 0.83
N THR A 514 -10.85 9.09 -0.39
CA THR A 514 -12.20 8.63 -0.71
C THR A 514 -12.18 7.55 -1.78
N ALA A 515 -13.24 6.77 -1.87
CA ALA A 515 -13.46 5.80 -2.94
C ALA A 515 -13.64 6.53 -4.29
N ASN A 516 -12.53 6.95 -4.88
CA ASN A 516 -12.47 7.67 -6.15
C ASN A 516 -11.44 7.02 -7.08
N ALA A 517 -11.59 7.29 -8.38
CA ALA A 517 -10.76 6.70 -9.41
C ALA A 517 -9.38 7.41 -9.55
N ILE A 518 -8.84 7.89 -8.43
CA ILE A 518 -7.51 8.49 -8.33
C ILE A 518 -6.66 7.60 -7.42
N PRO A 519 -5.44 7.20 -7.84
CA PRO A 519 -4.55 6.43 -6.98
C PRO A 519 -4.29 7.14 -5.66
N ALA A 520 -4.16 6.38 -4.57
CA ALA A 520 -3.84 6.90 -3.25
C ALA A 520 -2.53 7.69 -3.26
N ASN A 521 -2.50 8.79 -2.48
CA ASN A 521 -1.24 9.42 -2.17
C ASN A 521 -0.40 8.51 -1.26
N TYR A 522 0.69 7.96 -1.79
CA TYR A 522 1.56 7.04 -1.07
C TYR A 522 2.28 7.64 0.13
N ARG A 523 2.47 8.96 0.18
CA ARG A 523 3.08 9.66 1.32
C ARG A 523 2.11 9.86 2.48
N MET A 524 0.82 9.72 2.21
CA MET A 524 -0.24 9.78 3.21
C MET A 524 -0.98 8.44 3.23
N PRO A 525 -0.30 7.32 3.51
CA PRO A 525 -0.95 6.02 3.59
C PRO A 525 -2.00 6.03 4.71
N PRO A 526 -2.99 5.12 4.70
CA PRO A 526 -3.79 4.87 5.88
C PRO A 526 -2.89 4.53 7.06
N LEU A 527 -3.20 5.13 8.20
CA LEU A 527 -2.39 5.08 9.41
C LEU A 527 -3.19 4.41 10.53
N SER A 528 -2.75 3.25 10.99
CA SER A 528 -3.26 2.63 12.22
C SER A 528 -2.86 3.49 13.41
N LEU A 529 -3.84 4.08 14.09
CA LEU A 529 -3.66 4.96 15.25
C LEU A 529 -3.82 4.21 16.57
N ALA A 530 -4.81 3.32 16.66
CA ALA A 530 -5.10 2.58 17.88
C ALA A 530 -5.83 1.26 17.62
N VAL A 531 -5.65 0.35 18.57
CA VAL A 531 -6.37 -0.93 18.64
C VAL A 531 -7.05 -1.02 20.00
N LEU A 532 -8.39 -0.98 20.01
CA LEU A 532 -9.18 -0.98 21.23
C LEU A 532 -9.58 -2.40 21.63
N SER A 533 -9.43 -2.71 22.92
CA SER A 533 -9.86 -3.98 23.51
C SER A 533 -10.39 -3.79 24.94
N ASP A 534 -11.27 -4.69 25.36
CA ASP A 534 -11.79 -4.84 26.71
C ASP A 534 -11.02 -5.89 27.54
N ASP A 535 -9.99 -6.51 26.95
CA ASP A 535 -9.17 -7.52 27.63
C ASP A 535 -8.36 -6.88 28.77
N ILE A 536 -8.67 -7.27 30.01
CA ILE A 536 -7.80 -7.03 31.15
C ILE A 536 -6.69 -8.08 31.11
N VAL A 537 -5.51 -7.73 30.61
CA VAL A 537 -4.33 -8.59 30.78
C VAL A 537 -3.56 -8.15 32.01
N ARG A 538 -2.76 -9.03 32.59
CA ARG A 538 -1.92 -8.73 33.75
C ARG A 538 -0.49 -8.56 33.28
N ASP A 539 0.18 -7.54 33.78
CA ASP A 539 1.61 -7.33 33.58
C ASP A 539 2.39 -8.62 33.92
N PRO A 540 3.24 -9.16 33.04
CA PRO A 540 4.00 -10.37 33.33
C PRO A 540 4.96 -10.22 34.50
N SER A 541 5.47 -8.99 34.72
CA SER A 541 6.45 -8.64 35.75
C SER A 541 5.80 -8.22 37.08
N THR A 542 4.74 -7.42 37.04
CA THR A 542 4.09 -6.89 38.25
C THR A 542 2.83 -7.66 38.65
N LYS A 543 2.31 -8.54 37.77
CA LYS A 543 1.02 -9.25 37.90
C LYS A 543 -0.20 -8.35 38.14
N GLN A 544 0.00 -7.03 38.09
CA GLN A 544 -1.07 -6.05 38.19
C GLN A 544 -1.88 -6.04 36.90
N PRO A 545 -3.17 -5.68 36.95
CA PRO A 545 -3.95 -5.42 35.74
C PRO A 545 -3.22 -4.33 34.94
N SER A 546 -2.60 -4.72 33.83
CA SER A 546 -1.97 -3.81 32.89
C SER A 546 -2.47 -4.22 31.52
N PRO A 547 -3.11 -3.33 30.75
CA PRO A 547 -3.61 -3.67 29.43
C PRO A 547 -2.50 -4.37 28.62
N PRO A 548 -2.84 -5.41 27.83
CA PRO A 548 -1.85 -6.26 27.19
C PRO A 548 -0.90 -5.38 26.38
N ILE A 549 0.38 -5.43 26.75
CA ILE A 549 1.45 -4.96 25.88
C ILE A 549 1.60 -6.06 24.83
N VAL A 550 1.00 -5.87 23.67
CA VAL A 550 1.24 -6.75 22.53
C VAL A 550 2.55 -6.31 21.89
N SER A 551 3.42 -7.28 21.58
CA SER A 551 4.64 -7.02 20.82
C SER A 551 4.27 -6.29 19.53
N GLY A 552 4.83 -5.10 19.32
CA GLY A 552 4.46 -4.21 18.21
C GLY A 552 3.39 -3.17 18.55
N TYR A 553 2.27 -3.53 19.20
CA TYR A 553 1.12 -2.61 19.36
C TYR A 553 1.09 -1.82 20.68
N GLY A 554 1.89 -2.21 21.67
CA GLY A 554 1.83 -1.58 23.00
C GLY A 554 0.55 -1.92 23.75
N VAL A 555 0.20 -1.06 24.71
CA VAL A 555 -1.03 -1.15 25.53
C VAL A 555 -2.27 -1.03 24.64
N LEU A 556 -3.25 -1.93 24.79
CA LEU A 556 -4.57 -1.84 24.15
C LEU A 556 -5.56 -1.08 25.06
N PRO A 557 -5.83 0.22 24.83
CA PRO A 557 -6.77 0.97 25.65
C PRO A 557 -8.22 0.62 25.29
N ARG A 558 -9.16 0.92 26.18
CA ARG A 558 -10.60 0.87 25.86
C ARG A 558 -11.07 2.08 25.07
N SER A 559 -10.30 3.18 25.09
CA SER A 559 -10.61 4.44 24.45
C SER A 559 -9.42 4.98 23.65
N TYR A 560 -9.72 5.76 22.63
CA TYR A 560 -8.75 6.53 21.86
C TYR A 560 -9.29 7.94 21.66
N SER A 561 -8.46 8.95 21.90
CA SER A 561 -8.79 10.34 21.70
C SER A 561 -7.82 10.98 20.72
N GLN A 562 -8.35 11.63 19.69
CA GLN A 562 -7.59 12.49 18.80
C GLN A 562 -7.99 13.94 19.07
N PHE A 563 -7.02 14.79 19.40
CA PHE A 563 -7.25 16.22 19.55
C PHE A 563 -6.51 17.00 18.47
N LEU A 564 -7.21 17.92 17.82
CA LEU A 564 -6.68 18.80 16.78
C LEU A 564 -6.61 20.23 17.32
N PRO A 565 -5.41 20.84 17.40
CA PRO A 565 -5.25 22.21 17.91
C PRO A 565 -6.22 23.20 17.24
N GLY A 566 -6.97 23.93 18.07
CA GLY A 566 -7.94 24.94 17.62
C GLY A 566 -9.24 24.41 16.99
N ARG A 567 -9.46 23.08 16.99
CA ARG A 567 -10.66 22.47 16.39
C ARG A 567 -11.41 21.52 17.32
N GLY A 568 -10.84 21.20 18.48
CA GLY A 568 -11.37 20.18 19.39
C GLY A 568 -10.88 18.78 19.01
N GLY A 569 -11.56 17.76 19.51
CA GLY A 569 -11.17 16.37 19.31
C GLY A 569 -12.35 15.41 19.18
N VAL A 570 -12.01 14.15 18.95
CA VAL A 570 -12.95 13.03 18.95
C VAL A 570 -12.41 11.94 19.86
N THR A 571 -13.23 11.51 20.81
CA THR A 571 -12.98 10.34 21.66
C THR A 571 -13.84 9.17 21.18
N ILE A 572 -13.20 8.02 20.96
CA ILE A 572 -13.83 6.75 20.57
C ILE A 572 -13.62 5.77 21.71
N THR A 573 -14.72 5.22 22.25
CA THR A 573 -14.67 4.28 23.38
C THR A 573 -15.35 2.97 23.03
N LEU A 574 -14.65 1.85 23.24
CA LEU A 574 -15.23 0.52 23.18
C LEU A 574 -16.10 0.27 24.42
N ARG A 575 -17.42 0.12 24.22
CA ARG A 575 -18.37 -0.18 25.31
C ARG A 575 -18.49 -1.67 25.56
N ARG A 576 -18.74 -2.45 24.51
CA ARG A 576 -18.86 -3.92 24.57
C ARG A 576 -18.56 -4.55 23.22
N LYS A 577 -18.19 -5.83 23.20
CA LYS A 577 -18.06 -6.62 21.97
C LYS A 577 -18.54 -8.06 22.16
N THR A 578 -18.83 -8.72 21.04
CA THR A 578 -19.18 -10.13 20.90
C THR A 578 -18.46 -10.65 19.65
N SER A 579 -18.44 -11.96 19.38
CA SER A 579 -17.82 -12.49 18.15
C SER A 579 -18.39 -11.96 16.82
N GLN A 580 -19.47 -11.17 16.84
CA GLN A 580 -20.13 -10.67 15.63
C GLN A 580 -20.27 -9.14 15.59
N LEU A 581 -20.16 -8.46 16.73
CA LEU A 581 -20.51 -7.04 16.86
C LEU A 581 -19.67 -6.37 17.95
N ALA A 582 -19.21 -5.14 17.71
CA ALA A 582 -18.76 -4.22 18.73
C ALA A 582 -19.70 -3.02 18.85
N VAL A 583 -19.91 -2.53 20.07
CA VAL A 583 -20.56 -1.24 20.32
C VAL A 583 -19.49 -0.24 20.73
N VAL A 584 -19.36 0.83 19.95
CA VAL A 584 -18.43 1.94 20.21
C VAL A 584 -19.23 3.22 20.43
N SER A 585 -18.77 4.04 21.36
CA SER A 585 -19.29 5.40 21.56
C SER A 585 -18.32 6.41 20.96
N VAL A 586 -18.87 7.43 20.32
CA VAL A 586 -18.11 8.56 19.77
C VAL A 586 -18.57 9.83 20.46
N CYS A 587 -17.63 10.64 20.94
CA CYS A 587 -17.88 11.93 21.58
C CYS A 587 -16.98 12.99 20.97
N ARG A 588 -17.50 14.21 20.81
CA ARG A 588 -16.73 15.37 20.33
C ARG A 588 -16.26 16.19 21.52
N ALA A 589 -14.96 16.31 21.66
CA ALA A 589 -14.31 17.14 22.68
C ALA A 589 -14.05 18.55 22.13
N THR A 590 -14.09 19.56 22.98
CA THR A 590 -13.64 20.93 22.66
C THR A 590 -12.40 21.33 23.44
N SER A 591 -12.08 20.63 24.52
CA SER A 591 -10.87 20.82 25.32
C SER A 591 -10.10 19.51 25.48
N LEU A 592 -8.85 19.63 25.94
CA LEU A 592 -8.04 18.50 26.39
C LEU A 592 -8.30 18.15 27.86
N ASN A 593 -8.84 19.10 28.61
CA ASN A 593 -9.20 19.01 30.02
C ASN A 593 -10.40 19.93 30.32
N GLU A 594 -11.18 19.63 31.35
CA GLU A 594 -12.33 20.45 31.73
C GLU A 594 -11.98 21.77 32.47
N THR A 595 -10.70 22.14 32.53
CA THR A 595 -10.25 23.35 33.25
C THR A 595 -10.89 24.63 32.66
N GLY A 596 -11.89 25.17 33.37
CA GLY A 596 -12.65 26.36 32.96
C GLY A 596 -14.08 26.08 32.48
N PHE A 597 -14.47 24.81 32.39
CA PHE A 597 -15.81 24.36 31.98
C PHE A 597 -16.56 23.57 33.05
N CYS A 598 -16.03 23.55 34.29
CA CYS A 598 -16.48 22.72 35.42
C CYS A 598 -17.87 22.98 36.01
N SER A 599 -18.77 23.63 35.26
CA SER A 599 -20.14 23.92 35.70
C SER A 599 -21.12 24.15 34.54
N ASP A 600 -20.72 23.82 33.30
CA ASP A 600 -21.56 24.04 32.12
C ASP A 600 -22.47 22.84 31.79
N GLY A 601 -22.31 21.72 32.51
CA GLY A 601 -23.12 20.51 32.37
C GLY A 601 -22.71 19.63 31.19
N ILE A 602 -21.53 19.85 30.60
CA ILE A 602 -21.04 19.17 29.40
C ILE A 602 -19.67 18.54 29.69
N ASP A 603 -19.46 17.32 29.21
CA ASP A 603 -18.16 16.62 29.25
C ASP A 603 -17.22 17.19 28.15
N ASN A 604 -16.47 18.24 28.45
CA ASN A 604 -15.80 19.06 27.43
C ASN A 604 -14.54 18.41 26.83
N ASP A 605 -14.00 17.37 27.47
CA ASP A 605 -12.86 16.58 26.99
C ASP A 605 -13.21 15.12 26.63
N CYS A 606 -14.46 14.71 26.85
CA CYS A 606 -15.01 13.39 26.54
C CYS A 606 -14.34 12.25 27.31
N ASP A 607 -13.97 12.44 28.58
CA ASP A 607 -13.43 11.39 29.43
C ASP A 607 -14.53 10.52 30.10
N GLY A 608 -15.78 10.99 30.06
CA GLY A 608 -16.96 10.34 30.64
C GLY A 608 -17.40 10.92 32.00
N LEU A 609 -16.72 11.93 32.50
CA LEU A 609 -17.07 12.71 33.70
C LEU A 609 -17.56 14.09 33.26
N VAL A 610 -18.32 14.75 34.13
CA VAL A 610 -18.93 16.06 33.83
C VAL A 610 -18.73 16.97 35.03
N ASP A 611 -18.25 18.17 34.79
CA ASP A 611 -18.15 19.24 35.76
C ASP A 611 -17.36 18.83 37.02
N VAL A 612 -17.95 19.00 38.20
CA VAL A 612 -17.33 18.68 39.49
C VAL A 612 -17.05 17.19 39.71
N ALA A 613 -17.65 16.31 38.88
CA ALA A 613 -17.33 14.89 38.90
C ALA A 613 -16.01 14.59 38.17
N ASP A 614 -15.57 15.50 37.31
CA ASP A 614 -14.32 15.42 36.56
C ASP A 614 -13.10 15.67 37.47
N THR A 615 -12.04 14.91 37.24
CA THR A 615 -10.80 15.01 38.02
C THR A 615 -9.93 16.22 37.66
N ASP A 616 -10.10 16.78 36.46
CA ASP A 616 -9.44 17.98 35.97
C ASP A 616 -10.09 19.26 36.51
N CYS A 617 -11.29 19.13 37.05
CA CYS A 617 -12.00 20.20 37.71
C CYS A 617 -11.51 20.43 39.15
N PRO A 618 -11.37 21.70 39.58
CA PRO A 618 -10.98 22.02 40.95
C PRO A 618 -12.05 21.47 41.89
N GLN A 619 -11.68 20.42 42.60
CA GLN A 619 -12.53 19.85 43.63
C GLN A 619 -12.87 20.96 44.64
N PRO A 620 -14.15 21.18 44.97
CA PRO A 620 -14.51 22.16 45.97
C PRO A 620 -13.70 21.88 47.23
N PRO A 621 -13.16 22.89 47.93
CA PRO A 621 -12.34 22.69 49.11
C PRO A 621 -13.12 21.75 50.01
N ALA A 622 -12.56 20.55 50.23
CA ALA A 622 -13.25 19.48 50.94
C ALA A 622 -13.88 20.14 52.17
N MET A 623 -15.22 20.16 52.24
CA MET A 623 -15.89 20.68 53.42
C MET A 623 -15.30 19.86 54.55
N GLN A 624 -14.37 20.47 55.30
CA GLN A 624 -13.80 19.84 56.47
C GLN A 624 -15.02 19.37 57.26
N PRO A 625 -15.14 18.08 57.59
CA PRO A 625 -16.27 17.61 58.36
C PRO A 625 -16.37 18.56 59.54
N ARG A 626 -17.44 19.37 59.57
CA ARG A 626 -17.71 20.23 60.72
C ARG A 626 -17.64 19.27 61.89
N MET A 627 -16.64 19.46 62.74
CA MET A 627 -16.53 18.70 63.98
C MET A 627 -17.94 18.70 64.58
N PRO A 628 -18.54 17.54 64.88
CA PRO A 628 -19.83 17.54 65.51
C PRO A 628 -19.71 18.40 66.76
N LEU A 629 -20.46 19.51 66.77
CA LEU A 629 -20.70 20.31 67.97
C LEU A 629 -21.04 19.31 69.07
N LEU A 630 -20.20 19.28 70.10
CA LEU A 630 -20.30 18.44 71.29
C LEU A 630 -21.77 18.27 71.70
N ALA A 631 -22.36 17.15 71.29
CA ALA A 631 -23.65 16.74 71.79
C ALA A 631 -23.45 16.39 73.27
N ALA A 632 -24.24 17.05 74.11
CA ALA A 632 -24.34 16.81 75.55
C ALA A 632 -24.43 15.31 75.88
N PRO A 633 -23.95 14.88 77.06
CA PRO A 633 -23.82 13.45 77.39
C PRO A 633 -25.20 12.78 77.46
N ILE A 634 -25.47 11.91 76.49
CA ILE A 634 -26.61 11.00 76.51
C ILE A 634 -26.29 9.85 77.47
N ARG A 635 -27.17 9.67 78.46
CA ARG A 635 -27.14 8.60 79.45
C ARG A 635 -27.08 7.21 78.80
N SER A 636 -26.28 6.35 79.41
CA SER A 636 -26.05 4.95 79.06
C SER A 636 -27.36 4.12 79.01
N PRO A 637 -27.55 3.25 77.99
CA PRO A 637 -28.58 2.21 78.03
C PRO A 637 -28.14 1.01 78.88
N PRO A 638 -29.09 0.24 79.46
CA PRO A 638 -28.82 -0.91 80.33
C PRO A 638 -28.33 -2.15 79.56
N PRO A 639 -27.67 -3.11 80.26
CA PRO A 639 -26.94 -4.20 79.63
C PRO A 639 -27.85 -5.26 79.00
N ALA A 640 -27.49 -5.68 77.78
CA ALA A 640 -28.16 -6.73 77.04
C ALA A 640 -27.94 -8.12 77.67
N LYS A 641 -29.04 -8.89 77.75
CA LYS A 641 -29.08 -10.25 78.31
C LYS A 641 -28.36 -11.26 77.40
N ARG A 642 -27.55 -12.12 78.03
CA ARG A 642 -26.84 -13.27 77.43
C ARG A 642 -27.81 -14.28 76.78
N PRO A 643 -27.50 -14.80 75.58
CA PRO A 643 -28.10 -16.03 75.05
C PRO A 643 -27.50 -17.29 75.71
N LYS A 644 -28.37 -18.27 75.97
CA LYS A 644 -28.07 -19.56 76.62
C LYS A 644 -27.37 -20.54 75.66
N LYS A 645 -26.41 -21.30 76.22
CA LYS A 645 -25.81 -22.52 75.64
C LYS A 645 -26.76 -23.73 75.79
N GLY A 646 -26.70 -24.64 74.81
CA GLY A 646 -27.25 -26.01 74.84
C GLY A 646 -27.68 -26.41 73.42
N TYR A 647 -27.38 -27.57 72.85
CA TYR A 647 -26.82 -28.82 73.31
C TYR A 647 -26.14 -29.51 72.11
N SER A 648 -25.09 -30.28 72.38
CA SER A 648 -24.38 -31.17 71.46
C SER A 648 -25.15 -32.47 71.20
N GLY A 649 -25.26 -32.89 69.94
CA GLY A 649 -25.68 -34.22 69.51
C GLY A 649 -24.71 -34.82 68.48
N PRO A 650 -24.54 -36.17 68.42
CA PRO A 650 -23.36 -36.83 67.86
C PRO A 650 -23.47 -37.13 66.34
N PRO A 651 -22.35 -37.46 65.67
CA PRO A 651 -22.31 -37.61 64.21
C PRO A 651 -22.73 -39.02 63.76
N PRO A 652 -23.49 -39.17 62.66
CA PRO A 652 -23.59 -40.45 61.97
C PRO A 652 -22.54 -40.57 60.85
N GLN A 653 -22.05 -41.78 60.77
CA GLN A 653 -20.91 -42.26 60.01
C GLN A 653 -21.10 -42.24 58.48
N ALA A 654 -19.95 -42.24 57.81
CA ALA A 654 -19.75 -42.52 56.41
C ALA A 654 -20.42 -43.82 55.95
N LYS A 655 -21.04 -43.78 54.76
CA LYS A 655 -21.30 -44.98 53.95
C LYS A 655 -20.69 -44.83 52.56
N LYS A 656 -19.87 -45.83 52.25
CA LYS A 656 -19.24 -46.17 50.97
C LYS A 656 -20.26 -46.53 49.88
N ASN A 657 -19.81 -46.28 48.64
CA ASN A 657 -20.13 -46.97 47.38
C ASN A 657 -21.48 -46.73 46.71
N ARG A 658 -21.44 -46.14 45.50
CA ARG A 658 -21.73 -46.90 44.26
C ARG A 658 -21.27 -46.17 42.99
N ARG A 659 -20.50 -46.88 42.15
CA ARG A 659 -20.28 -46.62 40.73
C ARG A 659 -21.61 -46.57 39.98
N LEU A 660 -21.73 -45.66 39.00
CA LEU A 660 -22.55 -45.72 37.77
C LEU A 660 -22.01 -44.60 36.87
N SER A 661 -21.14 -44.90 35.90
CA SER A 661 -21.41 -45.31 34.50
C SER A 661 -21.57 -44.13 33.54
N SER A 662 -20.64 -44.11 32.57
CA SER A 662 -20.43 -43.15 31.49
C SER A 662 -21.67 -42.91 30.60
N PRO A 663 -21.81 -41.72 29.99
CA PRO A 663 -22.75 -41.52 28.88
C PRO A 663 -22.19 -42.15 27.59
N GLN A 664 -22.98 -43.05 26.99
CA GLN A 664 -22.72 -43.67 25.69
C GLN A 664 -22.80 -42.64 24.55
N LEU A 665 -21.82 -42.74 23.64
CA LEU A 665 -21.84 -42.16 22.30
C LEU A 665 -22.97 -42.79 21.48
N LEU A 666 -23.80 -41.94 20.86
CA LEU A 666 -24.74 -42.34 19.81
C LEU A 666 -23.97 -42.68 18.52
N PRO A 667 -24.34 -43.74 17.79
CA PRO A 667 -23.75 -44.07 16.49
C PRO A 667 -24.27 -43.13 15.37
N PRO A 668 -23.48 -42.91 14.31
CA PRO A 668 -23.87 -42.09 13.18
C PRO A 668 -24.93 -42.78 12.29
N PRO A 669 -25.76 -42.01 11.56
CA PRO A 669 -26.75 -42.56 10.63
C PRO A 669 -26.09 -43.19 9.38
N PRO A 670 -26.73 -44.19 8.76
CA PRO A 670 -26.15 -44.95 7.65
C PRO A 670 -26.06 -44.15 6.33
N ALA A 671 -24.93 -44.33 5.64
CA ALA A 671 -24.63 -43.75 4.35
C ALA A 671 -25.59 -44.24 3.24
N LYS A 672 -26.19 -43.30 2.50
CA LYS A 672 -26.93 -43.58 1.26
C LYS A 672 -25.92 -43.82 0.13
N LYS A 673 -25.97 -45.01 -0.47
CA LYS A 673 -25.30 -45.35 -1.74
C LYS A 673 -25.88 -44.51 -2.88
N ALA A 674 -25.05 -43.68 -3.51
CA ALA A 674 -25.36 -43.08 -4.81
C ALA A 674 -24.89 -44.02 -5.94
N LYS A 675 -25.76 -44.18 -6.94
CA LYS A 675 -25.60 -45.03 -8.12
C LYS A 675 -24.53 -44.48 -9.07
N GLN A 676 -23.74 -45.36 -9.68
CA GLN A 676 -22.94 -45.09 -10.88
C GLN A 676 -23.88 -44.88 -12.10
N PRO A 677 -23.57 -43.95 -13.01
CA PRO A 677 -24.18 -43.92 -14.33
C PRO A 677 -23.37 -44.75 -15.34
N ILE A 678 -24.12 -45.44 -16.21
CA ILE A 678 -23.69 -45.99 -17.51
C ILE A 678 -23.53 -44.84 -18.50
#